data_AF-A0AAE0SUF5-F1
#
_entry.id   AF-A0AAE0SUF5-F1
#
_cell.length_a   1.000
_cell.length_b   1.000
_cell.length_c   1.000
_cell.angle_alpha   90.00
_cell.angle_beta   90.00
_cell.angle_gamma   90.00
#
_symmetry.space_group_name_H-M   'P 1'
#
loop_
_entity.id
_entity.type
_entity.pdbx_description
1 polymer ?
#
loop_
_entity_poly.entity_id
_entity_poly.type
_entity_poly.pdbx_seq_one_letter_code
_entity_poly.pdbx_strand_id
1 'polypeptide(L)'
;MPLTAHHKYIPASTNDQCNGEIPSQHAKLTLNAGSNNGSGNSRQCFLLQNADKDNEKKGKDNDERFSRTSNQSCAGRKWTNREKYLLAICCLLFTACIVFILIAFARDVLFKVHHQCHAPPEIRSLEILPSTQSHYNEGLPSLTLICNATGTPSPTHWWVLPDGTTRHGHILELHNLTAQHSGTYLCKVSHQYNGKEFFSDKKTNITIERTEGKLPVCLTQHCVVTAAHLLSSMDQSADPCENFFQFACGNWNKNNPIPEDKASFNTFEKLHDDLQIALKGLLEQPKQDYDTSTTLKAKTLYRSCMNISEIEKVGDSPLRESIAKLGGWPVIESKWTDAEFILEDILGNIRGHYNSPVLIDAFIAADDKNSSVNIIQLEQPELSMPSRDYYLKDNSSRYIRAYQTYMIDIATLLGADKDTATREMKQVLQYETALAKVSQPQNERHDTGARYKKMTIKQLQTLVPMFDWLRFFRTFIPVPLDELEPVVVFASDYLKDMIEITRKTEKRVIANYILWRVILELVPQTTTSFQQAQNEFEKVMQGILTEKPKWQKCVEYVNKKFGIASGAMFVRDNFRKESKEMALEMIHDIREAFNELLEENDWMDDETRAVAREKANAMRERISYPDFILEDQELDEKYKDLEFLEGHFFENNLRLELFDATSAIQKLREPVDKEKWEQYPAVVNAFYNPNTNDIVFPAGILQMPFYSEFFPRSLNFGGIGVVIGHEITHGFDDKGRQYDKDGNLKQWWKNVTIEMFRERTQCMITQYSTYKLKQIDQHIDGKNTLGENIADNGGLKQAYRAYKKWEQKHGKEHPLPGLNLSHDQLFFLNYAQIWCGNMRDEEALNKIRSSVHSPGPIRVLGPLSNSYDFAKAYNCPLDSSMNPKYKCAVW
;
A
#
# COMPACT_ATOMS: atom_id res chain seq x y z
N MET A 1 46.00 3.50 34.30
CA MET A 1 46.24 4.60 35.27
C MET A 1 47.52 5.32 34.87
N PRO A 2 47.69 6.64 35.09
CA PRO A 2 46.68 7.71 35.18
C PRO A 2 47.07 8.91 34.26
N LEU A 3 46.66 10.15 34.61
CA LEU A 3 47.24 11.46 34.22
C LEU A 3 46.77 12.22 32.94
N THR A 4 45.67 12.95 33.09
CA THR A 4 45.56 14.44 33.04
C THR A 4 46.31 15.32 31.99
N ALA A 5 45.49 16.06 31.23
CA ALA A 5 45.41 17.54 31.14
C ALA A 5 46.26 18.40 30.14
N HIS A 6 45.51 19.24 29.41
CA HIS A 6 45.74 20.64 28.99
C HIS A 6 46.92 21.12 28.08
N HIS A 7 46.56 21.41 26.82
CA HIS A 7 46.59 22.75 26.17
C HIS A 7 47.90 23.56 25.89
N LYS A 8 48.02 23.97 24.60
CA LYS A 8 48.21 25.36 24.03
C LYS A 8 49.49 25.68 23.20
N TYR A 9 49.26 26.24 21.98
CA TYR A 9 50.08 27.07 21.05
C TYR A 9 51.45 26.53 20.54
N ILE A 10 51.64 26.18 19.24
CA ILE A 10 51.92 27.06 18.06
C ILE A 10 53.20 27.90 18.28
N PRO A 11 54.31 27.75 17.49
CA PRO A 11 54.30 28.11 16.04
C PRO A 11 55.25 27.39 15.03
N ALA A 12 54.97 27.61 13.74
CA ALA A 12 55.87 27.85 12.59
C ALA A 12 56.90 26.81 12.03
N SER A 13 56.59 26.37 10.79
CA SER A 13 57.41 26.50 9.55
C SER A 13 58.51 25.48 9.12
N THR A 14 58.55 25.31 7.77
CA THR A 14 59.64 24.90 6.86
C THR A 14 60.15 23.44 6.79
N ASN A 15 59.65 22.76 5.74
CA ASN A 15 60.37 22.04 4.68
C ASN A 15 60.97 20.62 4.84
N ASP A 16 60.96 19.97 3.68
CA ASP A 16 61.74 18.82 3.17
C ASP A 16 61.71 17.48 3.93
N GLN A 17 61.05 16.49 3.31
CA GLN A 17 61.80 15.39 2.70
C GLN A 17 61.01 14.61 1.63
N CYS A 18 61.74 13.92 0.76
CA CYS A 18 61.22 13.18 -0.40
C CYS A 18 60.70 11.79 -0.02
N ASN A 19 59.79 11.24 -0.83
CA ASN A 19 59.72 9.82 -1.14
C ASN A 19 59.16 9.63 -2.57
N GLY A 20 59.53 8.54 -3.23
CA GLY A 20 59.12 8.23 -4.62
C GLY A 20 58.48 6.85 -4.74
N GLU A 21 57.53 6.69 -5.66
CA GLU A 21 56.70 5.49 -5.82
C GLU A 21 56.96 4.78 -7.17
N ILE A 22 57.57 3.59 -7.16
CA ILE A 22 57.75 2.70 -8.33
C ILE A 22 57.98 1.25 -7.80
N PRO A 23 57.46 0.14 -8.38
CA PRO A 23 56.20 -0.10 -9.10
C PRO A 23 55.49 -1.45 -8.71
N SER A 24 54.34 -1.74 -9.37
CA SER A 24 53.88 -3.09 -9.83
C SER A 24 53.62 -4.21 -8.79
N GLN A 25 53.00 -5.38 -9.04
CA GLN A 25 52.01 -5.99 -9.97
C GLN A 25 51.67 -7.39 -9.35
N HIS A 26 50.68 -8.23 -9.70
CA HIS A 26 49.50 -8.29 -10.60
C HIS A 26 48.63 -9.48 -10.06
N ALA A 27 47.37 -9.76 -10.40
CA ALA A 27 46.31 -9.14 -11.21
C ALA A 27 44.94 -9.77 -10.80
N LYS A 28 43.83 -9.41 -11.46
CA LYS A 28 42.66 -10.30 -11.62
C LYS A 28 42.72 -10.97 -12.99
N LEU A 29 42.31 -12.23 -13.09
CA LEU A 29 42.19 -12.95 -14.37
C LEU A 29 40.72 -13.18 -14.70
N THR A 30 40.24 -12.49 -15.74
CA THR A 30 38.96 -12.79 -16.39
C THR A 30 39.27 -13.54 -17.68
N LEU A 31 38.58 -14.66 -17.93
CA LEU A 31 38.58 -15.34 -19.24
C LEU A 31 37.25 -15.07 -19.93
N ASN A 32 37.31 -14.85 -21.25
CA ASN A 32 36.16 -14.47 -22.07
C ASN A 32 36.05 -15.38 -23.32
N ALA A 33 34.95 -15.25 -24.06
CA ALA A 33 34.55 -16.07 -25.22
C ALA A 33 35.60 -16.22 -26.35
N GLY A 34 35.50 -17.17 -27.29
CA GLY A 34 34.50 -18.23 -27.49
C GLY A 34 34.30 -18.56 -28.99
N SER A 35 33.10 -19.05 -29.36
CA SER A 35 32.65 -19.39 -30.74
C SER A 35 33.25 -20.69 -31.36
N ASN A 36 32.66 -21.36 -32.36
CA ASN A 36 31.49 -20.98 -33.18
C ASN A 36 30.70 -22.18 -33.77
N ASN A 37 29.51 -21.89 -34.33
CA ASN A 37 28.68 -22.66 -35.28
C ASN A 37 27.98 -23.97 -34.83
N GLY A 38 26.68 -24.11 -35.14
CA GLY A 38 25.94 -25.39 -35.04
C GLY A 38 24.41 -25.26 -35.03
N SER A 39 23.79 -25.21 -36.22
CA SER A 39 22.33 -25.14 -36.46
C SER A 39 21.44 -26.12 -35.67
N GLY A 40 20.26 -25.66 -35.20
CA GLY A 40 19.20 -26.55 -34.71
C GLY A 40 17.88 -25.82 -34.38
N ASN A 41 16.78 -26.17 -35.06
CA ASN A 41 15.44 -25.66 -34.74
C ASN A 41 14.89 -26.27 -33.46
N SER A 42 14.25 -25.47 -32.61
CA SER A 42 13.41 -25.96 -31.51
C SER A 42 11.93 -25.56 -31.71
N ARG A 43 11.06 -26.56 -31.66
CA ARG A 43 9.63 -26.41 -31.35
C ARG A 43 9.23 -27.60 -30.47
N GLN A 44 8.88 -27.33 -29.22
CA GLN A 44 8.02 -28.24 -28.46
C GLN A 44 6.57 -27.87 -28.73
N CYS A 45 5.74 -28.88 -28.98
CA CYS A 45 4.29 -28.80 -28.89
C CYS A 45 3.83 -30.07 -28.19
N PHE A 46 3.01 -29.93 -27.15
CA PHE A 46 2.22 -31.01 -26.58
C PHE A 46 0.78 -30.84 -27.05
N LEU A 47 0.13 -31.93 -27.47
CA LEU A 47 -1.28 -32.29 -27.23
C LEU A 47 -1.75 -33.37 -28.24
N LEU A 48 -2.38 -34.43 -27.73
CA LEU A 48 -3.40 -35.30 -28.37
C LEU A 48 -2.99 -36.05 -29.67
N GLN A 49 -3.32 -37.33 -29.91
CA GLN A 49 -4.46 -38.13 -29.45
C GLN A 49 -4.22 -39.65 -29.68
N ASN A 50 -4.96 -40.50 -28.94
CA ASN A 50 -5.40 -41.89 -29.18
C ASN A 50 -4.62 -42.87 -30.12
N ALA A 51 -4.29 -44.06 -29.58
CA ALA A 51 -4.49 -45.37 -30.24
C ALA A 51 -4.46 -46.53 -29.21
N ASP A 52 -5.36 -47.50 -29.32
CA ASP A 52 -5.42 -48.70 -28.47
C ASP A 52 -4.43 -49.79 -28.88
N LYS A 53 -3.97 -50.61 -27.90
CA LYS A 53 -4.24 -52.07 -27.86
C LYS A 53 -3.59 -52.82 -26.67
N ASP A 54 -4.47 -53.34 -25.81
CA ASP A 54 -4.58 -54.73 -25.34
C ASP A 54 -3.35 -55.67 -25.17
N ASN A 55 -3.40 -56.39 -24.03
CA ASN A 55 -3.00 -57.79 -23.83
C ASN A 55 -1.50 -58.20 -23.83
N GLU A 56 -1.10 -59.31 -23.18
CA GLU A 56 -1.48 -59.80 -21.83
C GLU A 56 -0.43 -60.83 -21.30
N LYS A 57 -0.29 -60.89 -19.97
CA LYS A 57 0.10 -62.06 -19.13
C LYS A 57 1.08 -63.16 -19.63
N LYS A 58 2.19 -63.25 -18.87
CA LYS A 58 2.72 -64.45 -18.14
C LYS A 58 3.46 -65.60 -18.87
N GLY A 59 4.70 -65.82 -18.40
CA GLY A 59 5.52 -67.05 -18.49
C GLY A 59 6.90 -66.75 -17.86
N LYS A 60 7.18 -66.85 -16.56
CA LYS A 60 7.09 -67.94 -15.55
C LYS A 60 8.29 -68.93 -15.60
N ASP A 61 9.08 -68.94 -14.53
CA ASP A 61 10.06 -69.95 -14.06
C ASP A 61 11.26 -70.32 -15.00
N ASN A 62 12.47 -70.76 -14.58
CA ASN A 62 13.26 -70.81 -13.33
C ASN A 62 14.77 -71.06 -13.74
N ASP A 63 15.82 -71.08 -12.90
CA ASP A 63 16.00 -70.86 -11.45
C ASP A 63 17.12 -69.79 -11.24
N GLU A 64 18.33 -69.92 -10.67
CA GLU A 64 18.99 -70.91 -9.76
C GLU A 64 19.73 -70.14 -8.63
N ARG A 65 19.99 -70.77 -7.47
CA ARG A 65 20.26 -70.08 -6.20
C ARG A 65 21.37 -70.69 -5.32
N PHE A 66 22.45 -69.94 -5.06
CA PHE A 66 23.28 -70.02 -3.83
C PHE A 66 23.71 -68.59 -3.41
N SER A 67 23.51 -68.09 -2.17
CA SER A 67 24.09 -68.50 -0.86
C SER A 67 25.61 -68.25 -0.80
N ARG A 68 26.19 -67.50 0.17
CA ARG A 68 25.69 -66.92 1.45
C ARG A 68 26.66 -65.83 1.97
N THR A 69 26.20 -64.93 2.85
CA THR A 69 26.94 -64.17 3.91
C THR A 69 28.37 -63.67 3.64
N SER A 70 28.72 -62.40 3.88
CA SER A 70 28.90 -61.87 5.26
C SER A 70 28.92 -60.33 5.31
N ASN A 71 29.35 -59.72 6.42
CA ASN A 71 28.99 -58.35 6.81
C ASN A 71 30.19 -57.49 7.28
N GLN A 72 29.95 -56.17 7.39
CA GLN A 72 30.73 -55.14 8.10
C GLN A 72 32.02 -54.58 7.49
N SER A 73 32.32 -53.36 7.96
CA SER A 73 33.26 -52.35 7.47
C SER A 73 34.52 -52.23 8.34
N CYS A 74 35.63 -51.73 7.80
CA CYS A 74 36.13 -50.38 8.17
C CYS A 74 37.43 -49.93 7.46
N ALA A 75 37.52 -48.60 7.34
CA ALA A 75 38.70 -47.73 7.28
C ALA A 75 40.09 -48.25 6.84
N GLY A 76 40.64 -47.57 5.82
CA GLY A 76 42.00 -47.03 5.91
C GLY A 76 43.10 -47.71 5.09
N ARG A 77 43.67 -46.97 4.13
CA ARG A 77 45.03 -47.22 3.62
C ARG A 77 45.90 -46.00 3.88
N LYS A 78 46.83 -46.12 4.84
CA LYS A 78 47.96 -45.20 4.97
C LYS A 78 48.92 -45.50 3.82
N TRP A 79 49.17 -44.53 2.94
CA TRP A 79 50.18 -44.61 1.90
C TRP A 79 51.54 -45.02 2.49
N THR A 80 52.15 -46.06 1.95
CA THR A 80 53.44 -46.57 2.42
C THR A 80 54.56 -45.58 2.13
N ASN A 81 55.65 -45.66 2.90
CA ASN A 81 56.82 -44.80 2.65
C ASN A 81 57.39 -44.99 1.24
N ARG A 82 57.25 -46.18 0.64
CA ARG A 82 57.73 -46.47 -0.73
C ARG A 82 56.90 -45.75 -1.79
N GLU A 83 55.58 -45.72 -1.65
CA GLU A 83 54.67 -44.98 -2.53
C GLU A 83 54.86 -43.45 -2.39
N LYS A 84 55.07 -42.96 -1.16
CA LYS A 84 55.41 -41.55 -0.89
C LYS A 84 56.74 -41.12 -1.50
N TYR A 85 57.78 -41.97 -1.43
CA TYR A 85 59.07 -41.71 -2.06
C TYR A 85 58.96 -41.64 -3.58
N LEU A 86 58.19 -42.52 -4.21
CA LEU A 86 57.94 -42.49 -5.66
C LEU A 86 57.25 -41.19 -6.10
N LEU A 87 56.25 -40.71 -5.34
CA LEU A 87 55.58 -39.45 -5.63
C LEU A 87 56.52 -38.23 -5.46
N ALA A 88 57.35 -38.23 -4.41
CA ALA A 88 58.34 -37.18 -4.17
C ALA A 88 59.42 -37.13 -5.27
N ILE A 89 59.89 -38.28 -5.75
CA ILE A 89 60.88 -38.36 -6.84
C ILE A 89 60.30 -37.81 -8.14
N CYS A 90 59.04 -38.07 -8.46
CA CYS A 90 58.38 -37.50 -9.64
C CYS A 90 58.31 -35.95 -9.57
N CYS A 91 57.94 -35.39 -8.42
CA CYS A 91 57.90 -33.94 -8.22
C CYS A 91 59.29 -33.27 -8.28
N LEU A 92 60.34 -33.96 -7.79
CA LEU A 92 61.72 -33.45 -7.86
C LEU A 92 62.29 -33.49 -9.28
N LEU A 93 61.97 -34.51 -10.08
CA LEU A 93 62.42 -34.57 -11.48
C LEU A 93 61.75 -33.52 -12.37
N PHE A 94 60.45 -33.25 -12.17
CA PHE A 94 59.74 -32.26 -12.99
C PHE A 94 60.16 -30.81 -12.68
N THR A 95 60.45 -30.50 -11.40
CA THR A 95 60.99 -29.19 -11.00
C THR A 95 62.43 -28.98 -11.47
N ALA A 96 63.27 -30.04 -11.46
CA ALA A 96 64.64 -29.97 -11.98
C ALA A 96 64.69 -29.57 -13.48
N CYS A 97 63.80 -30.10 -14.32
CA CYS A 97 63.75 -29.75 -15.74
C CYS A 97 63.40 -28.27 -16.00
N ILE A 98 62.45 -27.70 -15.23
CA ILE A 98 62.05 -26.29 -15.36
C ILE A 98 63.16 -25.36 -14.87
N VAL A 99 63.84 -25.71 -13.78
CA VAL A 99 64.98 -24.95 -13.25
C VAL A 99 66.18 -24.96 -14.22
N PHE A 100 66.47 -26.08 -14.88
CA PHE A 100 67.57 -26.14 -15.87
C PHE A 100 67.33 -25.24 -17.10
N ILE A 101 66.08 -25.11 -17.57
CA ILE A 101 65.75 -24.21 -18.68
C ILE A 101 65.86 -22.73 -18.26
N LEU A 102 65.46 -22.40 -17.03
CA LEU A 102 65.55 -21.03 -16.50
C LEU A 102 66.97 -20.59 -16.11
N ILE A 103 67.86 -21.53 -15.79
CA ILE A 103 69.29 -21.23 -15.50
C ILE A 103 70.11 -21.09 -16.80
N ALA A 104 69.71 -21.74 -17.90
CA ALA A 104 70.46 -21.74 -19.17
C ALA A 104 70.47 -20.40 -19.94
N PHE A 105 69.71 -19.38 -19.50
CA PHE A 105 69.57 -18.10 -20.22
C PHE A 105 69.81 -16.84 -19.38
N ALA A 106 70.32 -16.96 -18.15
CA ALA A 106 70.32 -15.87 -17.17
C ALA A 106 71.68 -15.56 -16.49
N ARG A 107 72.79 -15.61 -17.26
CA ARG A 107 74.07 -14.85 -17.11
C ARG A 107 75.10 -15.49 -18.05
N ASP A 108 75.69 -14.76 -18.98
CA ASP A 108 76.66 -13.73 -18.61
C ASP A 108 76.54 -12.42 -19.43
N VAL A 109 77.19 -11.36 -18.95
CA VAL A 109 77.08 -10.00 -19.50
C VAL A 109 78.46 -9.41 -19.73
N LEU A 110 78.78 -8.97 -20.97
CA LEU A 110 79.41 -7.68 -21.24
C LEU A 110 79.64 -7.36 -22.74
N PHE A 111 79.67 -6.06 -23.01
CA PHE A 111 80.27 -5.37 -24.17
C PHE A 111 79.72 -5.52 -25.61
N LYS A 112 78.88 -4.50 -25.94
CA LYS A 112 79.20 -3.39 -26.88
C LYS A 112 78.48 -3.35 -28.26
N VAL A 113 77.95 -2.16 -28.55
CA VAL A 113 77.61 -1.54 -29.85
C VAL A 113 76.22 -1.82 -30.49
N HIS A 114 75.46 -0.72 -30.59
CA HIS A 114 74.34 -0.36 -31.48
C HIS A 114 72.94 -1.01 -31.37
N HIS A 115 71.96 -0.12 -31.61
CA HIS A 115 70.54 -0.34 -31.91
C HIS A 115 69.70 -1.22 -30.96
N GLN A 116 69.21 -0.56 -29.90
CA GLN A 116 67.81 -0.80 -29.52
C GLN A 116 66.91 -0.36 -30.69
N CYS A 117 66.11 -1.28 -31.23
CA CYS A 117 65.05 -0.94 -32.16
C CYS A 117 63.92 -0.25 -31.39
N HIS A 118 63.72 1.05 -31.62
CA HIS A 118 62.49 1.71 -31.21
C HIS A 118 61.34 1.10 -32.02
N ALA A 119 60.46 0.35 -31.36
CA ALA A 119 59.18 -0.01 -31.94
C ALA A 119 58.36 1.27 -32.11
N PRO A 120 57.85 1.59 -33.31
CA PRO A 120 56.97 2.74 -33.48
C PRO A 120 55.68 2.55 -32.65
N PRO A 121 55.01 3.65 -32.26
CA PRO A 121 53.71 3.58 -31.59
C PRO A 121 52.73 2.73 -32.41
N GLU A 122 52.08 1.76 -31.77
CA GLU A 122 51.06 0.94 -32.41
C GLU A 122 49.83 0.76 -31.51
N ILE A 123 48.65 1.13 -32.04
CA ILE A 123 47.35 0.90 -31.41
C ILE A 123 47.04 -0.61 -31.48
N ARG A 124 46.73 -1.22 -30.33
CA ARG A 124 46.42 -2.65 -30.17
C ARG A 124 44.92 -2.93 -30.13
N SER A 125 44.18 -2.20 -29.30
CA SER A 125 42.73 -2.34 -29.17
C SER A 125 42.08 -0.98 -28.96
N LEU A 126 40.79 -0.93 -29.24
CA LEU A 126 39.96 0.25 -29.20
C LEU A 126 38.60 -0.19 -28.70
N GLU A 127 38.21 0.26 -27.51
CA GLU A 127 37.11 -0.32 -26.74
C GLU A 127 36.12 0.77 -26.37
N ILE A 128 34.85 0.53 -26.72
CA ILE A 128 33.71 1.29 -26.21
C ILE A 128 33.21 0.55 -24.97
N LEU A 129 32.89 1.26 -23.89
CA LEU A 129 32.23 0.69 -22.73
C LEU A 129 30.88 1.38 -22.47
N PRO A 130 29.76 0.62 -22.41
CA PRO A 130 29.64 -0.83 -22.66
C PRO A 130 29.85 -1.20 -24.14
N SER A 131 30.38 -2.40 -24.39
CA SER A 131 30.89 -2.85 -25.70
C SER A 131 29.85 -3.12 -26.79
N THR A 132 28.59 -2.73 -26.57
CA THR A 132 27.48 -2.81 -27.52
C THR A 132 27.14 -1.47 -28.18
N GLN A 133 27.76 -0.37 -27.76
CA GLN A 133 27.35 1.00 -28.12
C GLN A 133 28.17 1.65 -29.25
N SER A 134 28.23 1.01 -30.43
CA SER A 134 28.57 1.72 -31.68
C SER A 134 27.45 2.66 -32.15
N HIS A 135 26.25 2.44 -31.64
CA HIS A 135 25.07 3.27 -31.85
C HIS A 135 24.59 3.81 -30.50
N TYR A 136 24.11 5.05 -30.48
CA TYR A 136 23.63 5.71 -29.28
C TYR A 136 22.28 6.41 -29.51
N ASN A 137 21.51 6.51 -28.43
CA ASN A 137 20.29 7.30 -28.36
C ASN A 137 20.56 8.58 -27.55
N GLU A 138 19.86 9.64 -27.94
CA GLU A 138 19.95 10.96 -27.31
C GLU A 138 19.44 10.91 -25.86
N GLY A 139 20.24 11.39 -24.91
CA GLY A 139 19.95 11.29 -23.47
C GLY A 139 20.62 10.14 -22.71
N LEU A 140 21.50 9.34 -23.34
CA LEU A 140 22.39 8.41 -22.63
C LEU A 140 23.31 9.19 -21.65
N PRO A 141 23.44 8.74 -20.38
CA PRO A 141 24.09 9.54 -19.32
C PRO A 141 25.61 9.64 -19.51
N SER A 142 26.26 8.58 -19.99
CA SER A 142 27.68 8.61 -20.35
C SER A 142 28.08 7.50 -21.34
N LEU A 143 29.24 7.71 -21.97
CA LEU A 143 29.95 6.73 -22.80
C LEU A 143 31.45 6.86 -22.55
N THR A 144 32.15 5.73 -22.43
CA THR A 144 33.60 5.71 -22.21
C THR A 144 34.30 5.07 -23.41
N LEU A 145 35.24 5.80 -24.00
CA LEU A 145 36.09 5.34 -25.11
C LEU A 145 37.51 5.10 -24.61
N ILE A 146 38.06 3.91 -24.83
CA ILE A 146 39.41 3.52 -24.39
C ILE A 146 40.27 3.18 -25.62
N CYS A 147 41.45 3.77 -25.70
CA CYS A 147 42.43 3.51 -26.74
C CYS A 147 43.70 2.92 -26.13
N ASN A 148 43.99 1.65 -26.44
CA ASN A 148 45.13 0.91 -25.92
C ASN A 148 46.23 0.82 -26.98
N ALA A 149 47.42 1.39 -26.71
CA ALA A 149 48.57 1.30 -27.61
C ALA A 149 49.86 0.89 -26.88
N THR A 150 50.87 0.48 -27.66
CA THR A 150 52.20 0.13 -27.13
C THR A 150 53.34 0.72 -27.96
N GLY A 151 54.43 1.02 -27.26
CA GLY A 151 55.72 1.50 -27.77
C GLY A 151 56.68 1.70 -26.58
N THR A 152 57.96 2.00 -26.84
CA THR A 152 58.98 2.23 -25.79
C THR A 152 59.82 3.49 -26.06
N PRO A 153 59.81 4.52 -25.18
CA PRO A 153 59.07 4.67 -23.90
C PRO A 153 57.54 4.64 -24.09
N SER A 154 56.71 4.73 -23.05
CA SER A 154 55.24 4.60 -23.19
C SER A 154 54.59 5.68 -24.10
N PRO A 155 53.47 5.42 -24.79
CA PRO A 155 52.87 6.37 -25.72
C PRO A 155 52.11 7.50 -25.05
N THR A 156 52.19 8.70 -25.62
CA THR A 156 51.25 9.80 -25.38
C THR A 156 50.00 9.55 -26.20
N HIS A 157 48.83 9.56 -25.54
CA HIS A 157 47.54 9.22 -26.16
C HIS A 157 46.69 10.48 -26.36
N TRP A 158 46.03 10.54 -27.52
CA TRP A 158 45.24 11.69 -27.96
C TRP A 158 43.96 11.23 -28.67
N TRP A 159 42.84 11.83 -28.32
CA TRP A 159 41.59 11.70 -29.06
C TRP A 159 41.32 12.94 -29.89
N VAL A 160 40.99 12.76 -31.17
CA VAL A 160 40.32 13.78 -31.99
C VAL A 160 38.82 13.51 -31.94
N LEU A 161 38.05 14.54 -31.61
CA LEU A 161 36.59 14.51 -31.54
C LEU A 161 35.97 14.85 -32.92
N PRO A 162 34.66 14.60 -33.14
CA PRO A 162 33.99 14.91 -34.41
C PRO A 162 34.02 16.40 -34.83
N ASP A 163 34.17 17.31 -33.87
CA ASP A 163 34.35 18.76 -34.09
C ASP A 163 35.80 19.15 -34.47
N GLY A 164 36.72 18.19 -34.51
CA GLY A 164 38.15 18.39 -34.77
C GLY A 164 38.97 18.77 -33.54
N THR A 165 38.38 18.95 -32.35
CA THR A 165 39.12 19.25 -31.12
C THR A 165 39.94 18.06 -30.65
N THR A 166 41.03 18.33 -29.93
CA THR A 166 41.95 17.29 -29.42
C THR A 166 41.96 17.25 -27.90
N ARG A 167 41.72 16.07 -27.32
CA ARG A 167 41.87 15.81 -25.87
C ARG A 167 43.02 14.84 -25.61
N HIS A 168 43.85 15.15 -24.61
CA HIS A 168 44.84 14.21 -24.09
C HIS A 168 44.17 13.13 -23.24
N GLY A 169 44.61 11.88 -23.37
CA GLY A 169 44.15 10.77 -22.55
C GLY A 169 44.09 9.45 -23.31
N HIS A 170 44.29 8.33 -22.60
CA HIS A 170 44.03 6.98 -23.13
C HIS A 170 42.55 6.58 -22.95
N ILE A 171 41.84 7.27 -22.05
CA ILE A 171 40.39 7.20 -21.85
C ILE A 171 39.79 8.56 -22.24
N LEU A 172 38.63 8.55 -22.91
CA LEU A 172 37.78 9.71 -23.13
C LEU A 172 36.38 9.39 -22.62
N GLU A 173 35.95 10.11 -21.59
CA GLU A 173 34.59 10.07 -21.07
C GLU A 173 33.74 11.19 -21.69
N LEU A 174 32.55 10.81 -22.14
CA LEU A 174 31.52 11.68 -22.68
C LEU A 174 30.30 11.56 -21.76
N HIS A 175 29.65 12.68 -21.43
CA HIS A 175 28.48 12.71 -20.55
C HIS A 175 27.34 13.49 -21.20
N ASN A 176 26.09 13.13 -20.88
CA ASN A 176 24.87 13.75 -21.41
C ASN A 176 24.87 13.82 -22.96
N LEU A 177 24.82 12.65 -23.61
CA LEU A 177 25.03 12.55 -25.07
C LEU A 177 23.90 13.21 -25.88
N THR A 178 24.19 14.40 -26.39
CA THR A 178 23.43 15.12 -27.43
C THR A 178 23.93 14.77 -28.83
N ALA A 179 23.15 15.12 -29.88
CA ALA A 179 23.53 14.96 -31.29
C ALA A 179 24.96 15.43 -31.68
N GLN A 180 25.53 16.40 -30.95
CA GLN A 180 26.91 16.89 -31.15
C GLN A 180 27.99 15.82 -30.94
N HIS A 181 27.67 14.71 -30.28
CA HIS A 181 28.56 13.58 -30.03
C HIS A 181 28.53 12.51 -31.14
N SER A 182 27.75 12.73 -32.21
CA SER A 182 27.75 11.82 -33.37
C SER A 182 28.92 12.09 -34.32
N GLY A 183 29.38 11.05 -35.02
CA GLY A 183 30.44 11.15 -36.02
C GLY A 183 31.67 10.33 -35.70
N THR A 184 32.81 10.69 -36.30
CA THR A 184 34.04 9.89 -36.23
C THR A 184 35.02 10.41 -35.19
N TYR A 185 35.27 9.60 -34.17
CA TYR A 185 36.34 9.78 -33.19
C TYR A 185 37.61 9.10 -33.69
N LEU A 186 38.76 9.74 -33.55
CA LEU A 186 40.05 9.22 -34.02
C LEU A 186 41.06 9.21 -32.87
N CYS A 187 41.50 8.01 -32.46
CA CYS A 187 42.66 7.89 -31.58
C CYS A 187 43.97 8.06 -32.36
N LYS A 188 44.88 8.87 -31.81
CA LYS A 188 46.28 9.01 -32.25
C LYS A 188 47.19 8.74 -31.06
N VAL A 189 48.35 8.17 -31.34
CA VAL A 189 49.40 7.94 -30.35
C VAL A 189 50.75 8.41 -30.88
N SER A 190 51.56 8.99 -30.00
CA SER A 190 52.88 9.54 -30.30
C SER A 190 53.89 9.27 -29.20
N HIS A 191 55.18 9.39 -29.52
CA HIS A 191 56.26 9.43 -28.54
C HIS A 191 57.24 10.54 -28.88
N GLN A 192 57.86 11.14 -27.87
CA GLN A 192 58.98 12.05 -28.06
C GLN A 192 60.31 11.31 -27.88
N TYR A 193 61.24 11.53 -28.82
CA TYR A 193 62.61 11.03 -28.76
C TYR A 193 63.57 12.11 -29.26
N ASN A 194 64.57 12.46 -28.44
CA ASN A 194 65.53 13.54 -28.70
C ASN A 194 64.87 14.86 -29.18
N GLY A 195 63.77 15.26 -28.54
CA GLY A 195 63.03 16.49 -28.85
C GLY A 195 62.23 16.47 -30.16
N LYS A 196 62.14 15.32 -30.85
CA LYS A 196 61.26 15.11 -32.00
C LYS A 196 60.11 14.19 -31.64
N GLU A 197 58.91 14.54 -32.08
CA GLU A 197 57.71 13.72 -31.87
C GLU A 197 57.45 12.81 -33.07
N PHE A 198 57.27 11.52 -32.78
CA PHE A 198 56.99 10.47 -33.76
C PHE A 198 55.57 9.97 -33.52
N PHE A 199 54.69 10.15 -34.51
CA PHE A 199 53.30 9.70 -34.48
C PHE A 199 53.17 8.29 -35.08
N SER A 200 52.11 7.57 -34.71
CA SER A 200 51.73 6.35 -35.44
C SER A 200 51.05 6.71 -36.75
N ASP A 201 51.45 6.01 -37.82
CA ASP A 201 50.70 5.99 -39.08
C ASP A 201 49.38 5.22 -38.94
N LYS A 202 49.28 4.30 -37.95
CA LYS A 202 48.02 3.63 -37.59
C LYS A 202 47.12 4.57 -36.80
N LYS A 203 46.20 5.17 -37.55
CA LYS A 203 45.04 5.95 -37.08
C LYS A 203 43.83 5.04 -37.10
N THR A 204 43.13 4.93 -35.97
CA THR A 204 41.93 4.07 -35.86
C THR A 204 40.70 4.92 -35.54
N ASN A 205 39.68 4.75 -36.37
CA ASN A 205 38.43 5.50 -36.32
C ASN A 205 37.35 4.70 -35.58
N ILE A 206 36.59 5.34 -34.69
CA ILE A 206 35.28 4.88 -34.22
C ILE A 206 34.24 5.79 -34.85
N THR A 207 33.27 5.25 -35.58
CA THR A 207 32.04 5.99 -35.92
C THR A 207 31.02 5.72 -34.82
N ILE A 208 30.46 6.79 -34.25
CA ILE A 208 29.38 6.72 -33.27
C ILE A 208 28.12 7.29 -33.93
N GLU A 209 27.13 6.42 -34.20
CA GLU A 209 25.96 6.74 -35.01
C GLU A 209 24.70 6.93 -34.16
N ARG A 210 23.87 7.91 -34.53
CA ARG A 210 22.59 8.21 -33.86
C ARG A 210 21.50 7.30 -34.42
N THR A 211 20.92 6.43 -33.58
CA THR A 211 19.79 5.58 -33.99
C THR A 211 18.45 6.21 -33.63
N GLU A 212 17.66 6.61 -34.63
CA GLU A 212 16.21 6.86 -34.45
C GLU A 212 15.42 5.54 -34.39
N GLY A 213 15.93 4.59 -33.59
CA GLY A 213 15.33 3.27 -33.39
C GLY A 213 14.29 3.29 -32.28
N LYS A 214 13.19 2.55 -32.47
CA LYS A 214 12.30 2.19 -31.35
C LYS A 214 13.12 1.47 -30.27
N LEU A 215 12.94 1.84 -29.01
CA LEU A 215 13.56 1.14 -27.88
C LEU A 215 13.23 -0.36 -27.95
N PRO A 216 14.19 -1.26 -27.69
CA PRO A 216 13.93 -2.69 -27.71
C PRO A 216 12.93 -3.06 -26.61
N VAL A 217 12.09 -4.05 -26.89
CA VAL A 217 11.05 -4.53 -25.97
C VAL A 217 11.69 -5.11 -24.70
N CYS A 218 11.12 -4.81 -23.53
CA CYS A 218 11.58 -5.36 -22.26
C CYS A 218 11.25 -6.86 -22.14
N LEU A 219 12.27 -7.72 -22.17
CA LEU A 219 12.12 -9.19 -22.08
C LEU A 219 12.56 -9.76 -20.73
N THR A 220 12.60 -8.95 -19.66
CA THR A 220 12.81 -9.46 -18.30
C THR A 220 11.59 -10.26 -17.84
N GLN A 221 11.79 -11.19 -16.89
CA GLN A 221 10.68 -11.97 -16.31
C GLN A 221 9.56 -11.08 -15.78
N HIS A 222 9.90 -9.98 -15.10
CA HIS A 222 8.92 -9.03 -14.56
C HIS A 222 8.14 -8.32 -15.67
N CYS A 223 8.80 -7.83 -16.73
CA CYS A 223 8.12 -7.22 -17.87
C CYS A 223 7.17 -8.19 -18.58
N VAL A 224 7.56 -9.47 -18.72
CA VAL A 224 6.70 -10.51 -19.33
C VAL A 224 5.48 -10.83 -18.45
N VAL A 225 5.68 -11.02 -17.14
CA VAL A 225 4.58 -11.29 -16.18
C VAL A 225 3.61 -10.10 -16.09
N THR A 226 4.16 -8.89 -16.00
CA THR A 226 3.37 -7.64 -15.93
C THR A 226 2.55 -7.45 -17.21
N ALA A 227 3.15 -7.63 -18.38
CA ALA A 227 2.43 -7.53 -19.65
C ALA A 227 1.33 -8.59 -19.80
N ALA A 228 1.60 -9.83 -19.38
CA ALA A 228 0.60 -10.90 -19.36
C ALA A 228 -0.57 -10.59 -18.41
N HIS A 229 -0.30 -10.00 -17.24
CA HIS A 229 -1.34 -9.55 -16.31
C HIS A 229 -2.23 -8.48 -16.94
N LEU A 230 -1.64 -7.40 -17.45
CA LEU A 230 -2.36 -6.31 -18.11
C LEU A 230 -3.24 -6.82 -19.27
N LEU A 231 -2.67 -7.67 -20.15
CA LEU A 231 -3.38 -8.29 -21.28
C LEU A 231 -4.53 -9.20 -20.83
N SER A 232 -4.39 -9.93 -19.72
CA SER A 232 -5.42 -10.87 -19.23
C SER A 232 -6.70 -10.19 -18.70
N SER A 233 -6.58 -8.92 -18.34
CA SER A 233 -7.66 -8.08 -17.80
C SER A 233 -8.44 -7.33 -18.90
N MET A 234 -7.75 -6.93 -19.98
CA MET A 234 -8.28 -6.11 -21.07
C MET A 234 -9.33 -6.83 -21.92
N ASP A 235 -10.38 -6.09 -22.31
CA ASP A 235 -11.25 -6.46 -23.44
C ASP A 235 -10.90 -5.60 -24.66
N GLN A 236 -10.02 -6.14 -25.51
CA GLN A 236 -9.57 -5.48 -26.75
C GLN A 236 -10.66 -5.37 -27.83
N SER A 237 -11.89 -5.87 -27.60
CA SER A 237 -13.02 -5.67 -28.50
C SER A 237 -13.84 -4.41 -28.19
N ALA A 238 -13.63 -3.80 -27.02
CA ALA A 238 -14.27 -2.54 -26.64
C ALA A 238 -13.44 -1.33 -27.07
N ASP A 239 -14.12 -0.25 -27.49
CA ASP A 239 -13.46 1.01 -27.84
C ASP A 239 -13.03 1.77 -26.57
N PRO A 240 -11.73 2.05 -26.36
CA PRO A 240 -11.24 2.79 -25.20
C PRO A 240 -11.81 4.21 -25.11
N CYS A 241 -12.27 4.80 -26.21
CA CYS A 241 -12.82 6.15 -26.29
C CYS A 241 -14.34 6.21 -26.07
N GLU A 242 -15.01 5.06 -25.97
CA GLU A 242 -16.43 4.95 -25.61
C GLU A 242 -16.65 4.33 -24.21
N ASN A 243 -15.86 3.34 -23.81
CA ASN A 243 -15.93 2.79 -22.46
C ASN A 243 -14.57 2.22 -22.02
N PHE A 244 -13.74 3.10 -21.44
CA PHE A 244 -12.41 2.70 -21.01
C PHE A 244 -12.40 1.65 -19.89
N PHE A 245 -13.42 1.62 -19.02
CA PHE A 245 -13.54 0.57 -18.00
C PHE A 245 -13.75 -0.81 -18.63
N GLN A 246 -14.62 -0.93 -19.65
CA GLN A 246 -14.78 -2.19 -20.38
C GLN A 246 -13.47 -2.58 -21.07
N PHE A 247 -12.82 -1.65 -21.78
CA PHE A 247 -11.53 -1.90 -22.44
C PHE A 247 -10.44 -2.39 -21.47
N ALA A 248 -10.34 -1.79 -20.28
CA ALA A 248 -9.32 -2.13 -19.29
C ALA A 248 -9.63 -3.39 -18.48
N CYS A 249 -10.90 -3.64 -18.14
CA CYS A 249 -11.33 -4.61 -17.11
C CYS A 249 -12.35 -5.66 -17.60
N GLY A 250 -12.81 -5.62 -18.84
CA GLY A 250 -13.89 -6.47 -19.34
C GLY A 250 -13.59 -7.97 -19.24
N ASN A 251 -12.34 -8.39 -19.46
CA ASN A 251 -11.93 -9.78 -19.21
C ASN A 251 -11.56 -10.03 -17.74
N TRP A 252 -11.09 -9.03 -16.98
CA TRP A 252 -10.91 -9.19 -15.52
C TRP A 252 -12.23 -9.58 -14.85
N ASN A 253 -13.31 -8.83 -15.11
CA ASN A 253 -14.64 -9.04 -14.53
C ASN A 253 -15.28 -10.38 -14.94
N LYS A 254 -14.84 -10.95 -16.06
CA LYS A 254 -15.26 -12.26 -16.58
C LYS A 254 -14.46 -13.42 -15.99
N ASN A 255 -13.15 -13.21 -15.79
CA ASN A 255 -12.22 -14.22 -15.27
C ASN A 255 -12.21 -14.28 -13.73
N ASN A 256 -12.69 -13.23 -13.06
CA ASN A 256 -12.80 -13.12 -11.61
C ASN A 256 -14.30 -12.92 -11.22
N PRO A 257 -15.12 -13.99 -11.24
CA PRO A 257 -16.50 -13.92 -10.75
C PRO A 257 -16.53 -13.66 -9.23
N ILE A 258 -17.59 -13.03 -8.73
CA ILE A 258 -17.74 -12.74 -7.29
C ILE A 258 -17.84 -14.06 -6.50
N PRO A 259 -16.96 -14.32 -5.52
CA PRO A 259 -17.05 -15.49 -4.64
C PRO A 259 -18.40 -15.58 -3.91
N GLU A 260 -18.81 -16.80 -3.55
CA GLU A 260 -20.11 -17.05 -2.90
C GLU A 260 -20.24 -16.37 -1.52
N ASP A 261 -19.12 -16.14 -0.85
CA ASP A 261 -18.99 -15.51 0.46
C ASP A 261 -18.71 -14.00 0.42
N LYS A 262 -18.67 -13.39 -0.79
CA LYS A 262 -18.36 -11.97 -0.98
C LYS A 262 -19.46 -11.16 -1.67
N ALA A 263 -19.66 -9.94 -1.18
CA ALA A 263 -20.63 -8.96 -1.68
C ALA A 263 -20.19 -8.29 -3.00
N SER A 264 -18.87 -8.13 -3.17
CA SER A 264 -18.21 -7.66 -4.38
C SER A 264 -16.84 -8.32 -4.51
N PHE A 265 -16.28 -8.35 -5.71
CA PHE A 265 -14.89 -8.77 -5.91
C PHE A 265 -14.21 -7.81 -6.87
N ASN A 266 -13.01 -7.38 -6.50
CA ASN A 266 -12.25 -6.33 -7.18
C ASN A 266 -10.76 -6.49 -6.84
N THR A 267 -9.91 -5.65 -7.43
CA THR A 267 -8.46 -5.62 -7.21
C THR A 267 -8.03 -5.38 -5.75
N PHE A 268 -8.72 -4.51 -5.00
CA PHE A 268 -8.44 -4.32 -3.57
C PHE A 268 -8.83 -5.57 -2.77
N GLU A 269 -10.02 -6.13 -3.01
CA GLU A 269 -10.51 -7.37 -2.37
C GLU A 269 -9.59 -8.55 -2.63
N LYS A 270 -9.06 -8.68 -3.85
CA LYS A 270 -8.11 -9.74 -4.21
C LYS A 270 -6.78 -9.60 -3.46
N LEU A 271 -6.21 -8.39 -3.46
CA LEU A 271 -4.99 -8.11 -2.72
C LEU A 271 -5.19 -8.23 -1.20
N HIS A 272 -6.41 -7.99 -0.71
CA HIS A 272 -6.79 -8.22 0.68
C HIS A 272 -6.81 -9.72 1.00
N ASP A 273 -7.36 -10.58 0.14
CA ASP A 273 -7.30 -12.04 0.31
C ASP A 273 -5.86 -12.56 0.28
N ASP A 274 -5.02 -12.09 -0.65
CA ASP A 274 -3.59 -12.46 -0.72
C ASP A 274 -2.84 -12.05 0.57
N LEU A 275 -3.11 -10.85 1.11
CA LEU A 275 -2.56 -10.38 2.39
C LEU A 275 -3.07 -11.20 3.59
N GLN A 276 -4.35 -11.59 3.59
CA GLN A 276 -4.91 -12.46 4.63
C GLN A 276 -4.31 -13.87 4.60
N ILE A 277 -3.96 -14.40 3.42
CA ILE A 277 -3.27 -15.68 3.28
C ILE A 277 -1.85 -15.61 3.86
N ALA A 278 -1.13 -14.50 3.67
CA ALA A 278 0.16 -14.27 4.33
C ALA A 278 0.02 -14.22 5.87
N LEU A 279 -0.92 -13.40 6.38
CA LEU A 279 -1.20 -13.32 7.82
C LEU A 279 -1.64 -14.67 8.42
N LYS A 280 -2.46 -15.45 7.71
CA LYS A 280 -2.85 -16.82 8.10
C LYS A 280 -1.61 -17.70 8.29
N GLY A 281 -0.68 -17.67 7.33
CA GLY A 281 0.57 -18.41 7.40
C GLY A 281 1.41 -18.04 8.63
N LEU A 282 1.51 -16.74 8.94
CA LEU A 282 2.27 -16.23 10.10
C LEU A 282 1.59 -16.55 11.46
N LEU A 283 0.25 -16.52 11.51
CA LEU A 283 -0.52 -16.81 12.73
C LEU A 283 -0.67 -18.32 13.02
N GLU A 284 -0.58 -19.17 12.00
CA GLU A 284 -0.63 -20.64 12.14
C GLU A 284 0.73 -21.28 12.45
N GLN A 285 1.84 -20.55 12.31
CA GLN A 285 3.15 -21.06 12.69
C GLN A 285 3.18 -21.44 14.19
N PRO A 286 3.75 -22.61 14.55
CA PRO A 286 3.98 -22.96 15.95
C PRO A 286 4.94 -21.95 16.59
N LYS A 287 5.04 -21.96 17.93
CA LYS A 287 5.96 -21.07 18.64
C LYS A 287 7.39 -21.20 18.09
N GLN A 288 7.98 -20.07 17.74
CA GLN A 288 9.37 -19.91 17.34
C GLN A 288 10.19 -19.32 18.49
N ASP A 289 11.51 -19.51 18.46
CA ASP A 289 12.43 -18.94 19.47
C ASP A 289 12.50 -17.40 19.42
N TYR A 290 12.09 -16.80 18.28
CA TYR A 290 12.02 -15.35 18.07
C TYR A 290 10.60 -14.76 18.26
N ASP A 291 9.60 -15.54 18.70
CA ASP A 291 8.27 -15.00 18.98
C ASP A 291 8.27 -14.15 20.28
N THR A 292 8.09 -12.84 20.15
CA THR A 292 7.92 -11.89 21.28
C THR A 292 6.64 -12.15 22.09
N SER A 293 6.47 -11.45 23.22
CA SER A 293 5.21 -11.52 23.99
C SER A 293 4.01 -11.12 23.13
N THR A 294 4.12 -10.02 22.38
CA THR A 294 3.09 -9.56 21.43
C THR A 294 2.83 -10.56 20.31
N THR A 295 3.88 -11.18 19.76
CA THR A 295 3.73 -12.20 18.71
C THR A 295 2.98 -13.42 19.22
N LEU A 296 3.29 -13.85 20.45
CA LEU A 296 2.58 -14.95 21.12
C LEU A 296 1.13 -14.57 21.48
N LYS A 297 0.86 -13.31 21.86
CA LYS A 297 -0.50 -12.80 22.08
C LYS A 297 -1.32 -12.83 20.79
N ALA A 298 -0.77 -12.36 19.66
CA ALA A 298 -1.43 -12.42 18.35
C ALA A 298 -1.77 -13.86 17.93
N LYS A 299 -0.79 -14.77 18.00
CA LYS A 299 -0.98 -16.21 17.71
C LYS A 299 -2.01 -16.86 18.66
N THR A 300 -2.05 -16.47 19.93
CA THR A 300 -3.00 -17.01 20.92
C THR A 300 -4.43 -16.51 20.70
N LEU A 301 -4.60 -15.23 20.33
CA LEU A 301 -5.90 -14.68 19.94
C LEU A 301 -6.46 -15.44 18.73
N TYR A 302 -5.64 -15.65 17.69
CA TYR A 302 -6.01 -16.45 16.51
C TYR A 302 -6.43 -17.89 16.88
N ARG A 303 -5.62 -18.60 17.68
CA ARG A 303 -5.95 -19.97 18.13
C ARG A 303 -7.24 -20.02 18.95
N SER A 304 -7.53 -19.01 19.78
CA SER A 304 -8.79 -18.94 20.52
C SER A 304 -10.00 -18.78 19.59
N CYS A 305 -9.91 -17.91 18.57
CA CYS A 305 -10.97 -17.72 17.56
C CYS A 305 -11.24 -19.00 16.73
N MET A 306 -10.18 -19.74 16.40
CA MET A 306 -10.26 -20.96 15.59
C MET A 306 -10.83 -22.17 16.35
N ASN A 307 -10.83 -22.16 17.68
CA ASN A 307 -11.26 -23.31 18.49
C ASN A 307 -12.79 -23.33 18.69
N ILE A 308 -13.53 -23.62 17.61
CA ILE A 308 -15.00 -23.77 17.63
C ILE A 308 -15.45 -24.74 18.74
N SER A 309 -14.72 -25.83 18.98
CA SER A 309 -15.11 -26.83 20.00
C SER A 309 -15.07 -26.30 21.44
N GLU A 310 -14.26 -25.28 21.72
CA GLU A 310 -14.25 -24.62 23.03
C GLU A 310 -15.29 -23.50 23.09
N ILE A 311 -15.49 -22.75 21.98
CA ILE A 311 -16.55 -21.73 21.86
C ILE A 311 -17.95 -22.35 22.09
N GLU A 312 -18.26 -23.48 21.44
CA GLU A 312 -19.53 -24.20 21.66
C GLU A 312 -19.66 -24.77 23.08
N LYS A 313 -18.54 -25.07 23.76
CA LYS A 313 -18.49 -25.59 25.13
C LYS A 313 -18.64 -24.51 26.20
N VAL A 314 -18.17 -23.29 25.94
CA VAL A 314 -18.41 -22.09 26.76
C VAL A 314 -19.84 -21.56 26.59
N GLY A 315 -20.39 -21.69 25.38
CA GLY A 315 -21.77 -21.33 25.06
C GLY A 315 -22.00 -19.81 25.06
N ASP A 316 -23.23 -19.40 25.36
CA ASP A 316 -23.62 -17.98 25.46
C ASP A 316 -23.42 -17.38 26.88
N SER A 317 -22.86 -18.16 27.81
CA SER A 317 -22.67 -17.77 29.22
C SER A 317 -21.98 -16.41 29.40
N PRO A 318 -20.87 -16.09 28.70
CA PRO A 318 -20.21 -14.78 28.82
C PRO A 318 -21.03 -13.61 28.24
N LEU A 319 -21.85 -13.86 27.23
CA LEU A 319 -22.79 -12.86 26.69
C LEU A 319 -23.91 -12.59 27.70
N ARG A 320 -24.46 -13.64 28.33
CA ARG A 320 -25.45 -13.51 29.42
C ARG A 320 -24.90 -12.74 30.62
N GLU A 321 -23.65 -12.99 31.00
CA GLU A 321 -22.98 -12.22 32.07
C GLU A 321 -22.81 -10.74 31.68
N SER A 322 -22.48 -10.46 30.42
CA SER A 322 -22.36 -9.10 29.88
C SER A 322 -23.70 -8.35 29.90
N ILE A 323 -24.78 -9.02 29.50
CA ILE A 323 -26.16 -8.50 29.57
C ILE A 323 -26.57 -8.23 31.02
N ALA A 324 -26.29 -9.15 31.95
CA ALA A 324 -26.61 -8.98 33.36
C ALA A 324 -25.87 -7.78 34.00
N LYS A 325 -24.60 -7.57 33.66
CA LYS A 325 -23.81 -6.39 34.09
C LYS A 325 -24.36 -5.06 33.59
N LEU A 326 -25.16 -5.06 32.53
CA LEU A 326 -25.81 -3.89 31.94
C LEU A 326 -27.28 -3.72 32.40
N GLY A 327 -27.71 -4.45 33.45
CA GLY A 327 -29.06 -4.32 34.02
C GLY A 327 -30.12 -5.21 33.35
N GLY A 328 -29.70 -6.24 32.62
CA GLY A 328 -30.59 -7.21 31.98
C GLY A 328 -31.17 -6.74 30.64
N TRP A 329 -31.63 -7.69 29.81
CA TRP A 329 -32.27 -7.39 28.53
C TRP A 329 -33.78 -7.70 28.60
N PRO A 330 -34.66 -6.68 28.66
CA PRO A 330 -36.06 -6.89 29.05
C PRO A 330 -36.81 -7.94 28.24
N VAL A 331 -36.53 -8.12 26.94
CA VAL A 331 -37.21 -9.10 26.07
C VAL A 331 -36.96 -10.57 26.48
N ILE A 332 -35.81 -10.90 27.08
CA ILE A 332 -35.54 -12.21 27.69
C ILE A 332 -35.91 -12.26 29.18
N GLU A 333 -36.16 -11.11 29.80
CA GLU A 333 -36.43 -10.95 31.24
C GLU A 333 -37.84 -10.40 31.51
N SER A 334 -38.81 -11.32 31.63
CA SER A 334 -40.22 -11.00 31.94
C SER A 334 -40.44 -10.33 33.31
N LYS A 335 -39.43 -10.31 34.18
CA LYS A 335 -39.43 -9.63 35.49
C LYS A 335 -38.59 -8.35 35.52
N TRP A 336 -38.04 -7.92 34.39
CA TRP A 336 -37.25 -6.69 34.30
C TRP A 336 -38.07 -5.48 34.76
N THR A 337 -37.45 -4.59 35.55
CA THR A 337 -38.09 -3.36 36.06
C THR A 337 -37.22 -2.16 35.77
N ASP A 338 -37.84 -0.98 35.69
CA ASP A 338 -37.16 0.26 35.34
C ASP A 338 -36.57 1.03 36.54
N ALA A 339 -36.56 0.41 37.72
CA ALA A 339 -36.20 1.02 39.00
C ALA A 339 -34.72 1.42 39.08
N GLU A 340 -33.83 0.62 38.49
CA GLU A 340 -32.38 0.87 38.41
C GLU A 340 -31.97 1.37 37.01
N PHE A 341 -32.90 1.50 36.06
CA PHE A 341 -32.61 1.96 34.71
C PHE A 341 -32.41 3.48 34.66
N ILE A 342 -31.14 3.87 34.55
CA ILE A 342 -30.67 5.25 34.38
C ILE A 342 -29.91 5.33 33.06
N LEU A 343 -30.38 6.22 32.16
CA LEU A 343 -29.94 6.27 30.77
C LEU A 343 -28.47 6.71 30.64
N GLU A 344 -28.10 7.72 31.41
CA GLU A 344 -26.74 8.26 31.48
C GLU A 344 -25.74 7.20 31.93
N ASP A 345 -26.09 6.42 32.96
CA ASP A 345 -25.19 5.41 33.52
C ASP A 345 -25.04 4.21 32.58
N ILE A 346 -26.12 3.72 31.96
CA ILE A 346 -26.02 2.57 31.06
C ILE A 346 -25.25 2.92 29.77
N LEU A 347 -25.52 4.08 29.17
CA LEU A 347 -24.79 4.52 27.97
C LEU A 347 -23.31 4.78 28.26
N GLY A 348 -23.01 5.43 29.39
CA GLY A 348 -21.63 5.69 29.80
C GLY A 348 -20.87 4.41 30.19
N ASN A 349 -21.52 3.46 30.87
CA ASN A 349 -20.93 2.15 31.17
C ASN A 349 -20.64 1.34 29.90
N ILE A 350 -21.55 1.37 28.91
CA ILE A 350 -21.35 0.76 27.59
C ILE A 350 -20.14 1.39 26.91
N ARG A 351 -20.08 2.73 26.87
CA ARG A 351 -18.96 3.46 26.28
C ARG A 351 -17.63 3.15 26.96
N GLY A 352 -17.61 3.01 28.28
CA GLY A 352 -16.40 2.76 29.07
C GLY A 352 -15.85 1.34 28.99
N HIS A 353 -16.71 0.32 28.85
CA HIS A 353 -16.30 -1.09 28.92
C HIS A 353 -16.35 -1.83 27.58
N TYR A 354 -17.20 -1.40 26.65
CA TYR A 354 -17.43 -2.06 25.35
C TYR A 354 -17.08 -1.16 24.16
N ASN A 355 -16.63 0.08 24.39
CA ASN A 355 -16.27 1.08 23.38
C ASN A 355 -17.40 1.46 22.38
N SER A 356 -18.62 0.96 22.57
CA SER A 356 -19.75 1.05 21.63
C SER A 356 -20.48 2.41 21.66
N PRO A 357 -20.77 3.03 20.50
CA PRO A 357 -21.51 4.29 20.40
C PRO A 357 -23.04 4.04 20.29
N VAL A 358 -23.73 4.01 21.44
CA VAL A 358 -25.19 3.78 21.51
C VAL A 358 -25.93 5.08 21.82
N LEU A 359 -26.90 5.46 20.98
CA LEU A 359 -27.66 6.73 20.97
C LEU A 359 -26.83 8.02 20.78
N ILE A 360 -25.63 8.07 21.35
CA ILE A 360 -24.66 9.18 21.29
C ILE A 360 -23.30 8.56 20.95
N ASP A 361 -22.64 9.03 19.90
CA ASP A 361 -21.21 8.77 19.75
C ASP A 361 -20.43 9.82 20.54
N ALA A 362 -19.67 9.36 21.54
CA ALA A 362 -18.93 10.20 22.46
C ALA A 362 -17.47 9.73 22.51
N PHE A 363 -16.55 10.51 21.96
CA PHE A 363 -15.15 10.11 21.80
C PHE A 363 -14.19 11.24 22.18
N ILE A 364 -12.90 10.88 22.26
CA ILE A 364 -11.82 11.82 22.60
C ILE A 364 -10.78 11.76 21.48
N ALA A 365 -10.62 12.91 20.83
CA ALA A 365 -9.74 13.12 19.68
C ALA A 365 -9.25 14.59 19.65
N ALA A 366 -8.34 14.90 18.73
CA ALA A 366 -7.82 16.25 18.52
C ALA A 366 -8.94 17.27 18.30
N ASP A 367 -8.90 18.41 19.00
CA ASP A 367 -9.82 19.52 18.75
C ASP A 367 -9.59 20.06 17.34
N ASP A 368 -10.61 20.02 16.48
CA ASP A 368 -10.55 20.59 15.13
C ASP A 368 -9.94 22.00 15.10
N LYS A 369 -10.20 22.85 16.10
CA LYS A 369 -9.67 24.24 16.14
C LYS A 369 -8.39 24.40 16.94
N ASN A 370 -7.85 23.32 17.52
CA ASN A 370 -6.55 23.28 18.17
C ASN A 370 -6.01 21.84 18.14
N SER A 371 -5.46 21.45 17.01
CA SER A 371 -4.96 20.09 16.72
C SER A 371 -3.82 19.60 17.61
N SER A 372 -3.35 20.40 18.57
CA SER A 372 -2.35 20.02 19.58
C SER A 372 -2.96 19.48 20.87
N VAL A 373 -4.28 19.61 21.09
CA VAL A 373 -4.96 19.15 22.33
C VAL A 373 -6.12 18.20 22.02
N ASN A 374 -6.32 17.20 22.88
CA ASN A 374 -7.50 16.35 22.83
C ASN A 374 -8.71 17.05 23.48
N ILE A 375 -9.92 16.71 23.03
CA ILE A 375 -11.18 17.22 23.57
C ILE A 375 -12.27 16.14 23.50
N ILE A 376 -13.29 16.24 24.35
CA ILE A 376 -14.50 15.41 24.26
C ILE A 376 -15.33 15.88 23.06
N GLN A 377 -15.74 14.94 22.22
CA GLN A 377 -16.50 15.19 20.99
C GLN A 377 -17.79 14.36 20.97
N LEU A 378 -18.89 14.96 20.49
CA LEU A 378 -20.21 14.36 20.38
C LEU A 378 -20.74 14.40 18.93
N GLU A 379 -21.12 13.24 18.42
CA GLU A 379 -21.65 13.03 17.07
C GLU A 379 -22.86 12.06 17.10
N GLN A 380 -23.62 11.98 16.01
CA GLN A 380 -24.66 10.97 15.86
C GLN A 380 -24.00 9.59 15.62
N PRO A 381 -24.42 8.52 16.32
CA PRO A 381 -23.89 7.18 16.10
C PRO A 381 -24.37 6.62 14.75
N GLU A 382 -23.69 5.56 14.29
CA GLU A 382 -24.22 4.73 13.21
C GLU A 382 -25.49 3.97 13.64
N LEU A 383 -26.33 3.60 12.68
CA LEU A 383 -27.54 2.79 12.88
C LEU A 383 -27.22 1.31 12.66
N SER A 384 -28.06 0.37 13.13
CA SER A 384 -27.83 -1.06 12.92
C SER A 384 -27.81 -1.49 11.44
N MET A 385 -28.47 -0.74 10.54
CA MET A 385 -28.31 -0.91 9.09
C MET A 385 -27.43 0.21 8.51
N PRO A 386 -26.60 -0.03 7.47
CA PRO A 386 -25.51 0.88 7.05
C PRO A 386 -25.88 2.29 6.58
N SER A 387 -27.17 2.64 6.56
CA SER A 387 -27.66 3.98 6.24
C SER A 387 -29.09 4.16 6.71
N ARG A 388 -29.44 5.39 7.11
CA ARG A 388 -30.82 5.81 7.41
C ARG A 388 -31.81 5.48 6.28
N ASP A 389 -31.35 5.42 5.03
CA ASP A 389 -32.18 5.07 3.86
C ASP A 389 -32.78 3.65 3.94
N TYR A 390 -32.15 2.72 4.67
CA TYR A 390 -32.72 1.40 4.94
C TYR A 390 -33.97 1.44 5.83
N TYR A 391 -34.22 2.54 6.54
CA TYR A 391 -35.42 2.76 7.35
C TYR A 391 -36.45 3.67 6.66
N LEU A 392 -36.03 4.46 5.66
CA LEU A 392 -36.78 5.61 5.16
C LEU A 392 -37.22 5.55 3.68
N LYS A 393 -36.53 4.78 2.82
CA LYS A 393 -36.91 4.64 1.39
C LYS A 393 -37.87 3.46 1.18
N ASP A 394 -38.90 3.63 0.35
CA ASP A 394 -40.00 2.66 0.16
C ASP A 394 -39.53 1.26 -0.27
N ASN A 395 -38.46 1.19 -1.07
CA ASN A 395 -37.88 -0.07 -1.52
C ASN A 395 -37.12 -0.86 -0.42
N SER A 396 -37.06 -0.35 0.81
CA SER A 396 -36.35 -1.00 1.93
C SER A 396 -37.10 -2.15 2.62
N SER A 397 -38.35 -2.44 2.25
CA SER A 397 -39.21 -3.41 2.94
C SER A 397 -38.67 -4.86 3.00
N ARG A 398 -37.74 -5.26 2.12
CA ARG A 398 -37.00 -6.54 2.22
C ARG A 398 -36.04 -6.53 3.42
N TYR A 399 -35.18 -5.51 3.48
CA TYR A 399 -34.13 -5.35 4.49
C TYR A 399 -34.72 -5.12 5.89
N ILE A 400 -35.74 -4.28 6.01
CA ILE A 400 -36.45 -4.03 7.28
C ILE A 400 -37.02 -5.33 7.88
N ARG A 401 -37.56 -6.23 7.04
CA ARG A 401 -38.07 -7.55 7.50
C ARG A 401 -36.93 -8.47 7.92
N ALA A 402 -35.83 -8.54 7.16
CA ALA A 402 -34.68 -9.37 7.52
C ALA A 402 -34.01 -8.92 8.82
N TYR A 403 -33.85 -7.60 9.01
CA TYR A 403 -33.37 -7.02 10.26
C TYR A 403 -34.31 -7.34 11.42
N GLN A 404 -35.64 -7.20 11.25
CA GLN A 404 -36.60 -7.58 12.30
C GLN A 404 -36.52 -9.08 12.64
N THR A 405 -36.39 -9.96 11.65
CA THR A 405 -36.21 -11.41 11.86
C THR A 405 -34.95 -11.69 12.67
N TYR A 406 -33.82 -11.09 12.30
CA TYR A 406 -32.54 -11.25 12.99
C TYR A 406 -32.61 -10.84 14.47
N MET A 407 -33.25 -9.70 14.78
CA MET A 407 -33.52 -9.28 16.17
C MET A 407 -34.34 -10.32 16.95
N ILE A 408 -35.38 -10.88 16.32
CA ILE A 408 -36.26 -11.89 16.94
C ILE A 408 -35.51 -13.21 17.16
N ASP A 409 -34.72 -13.65 16.20
CA ASP A 409 -34.01 -14.93 16.28
C ASP A 409 -32.88 -14.88 17.32
N ILE A 410 -32.13 -13.78 17.43
CA ILE A 410 -31.13 -13.58 18.51
C ILE A 410 -31.80 -13.50 19.88
N ALA A 411 -32.93 -12.80 20.02
CA ALA A 411 -33.72 -12.80 21.26
C ALA A 411 -34.23 -14.20 21.63
N THR A 412 -34.66 -14.98 20.64
CA THR A 412 -35.14 -16.36 20.82
C THR A 412 -34.00 -17.29 21.23
N LEU A 413 -32.81 -17.17 20.62
CA LEU A 413 -31.60 -17.92 21.00
C LEU A 413 -31.18 -17.62 22.45
N LEU A 414 -31.31 -16.36 22.90
CA LEU A 414 -31.08 -15.99 24.30
C LEU A 414 -32.22 -16.39 25.25
N GLY A 415 -33.32 -16.96 24.75
CA GLY A 415 -34.39 -17.59 25.54
C GLY A 415 -35.69 -16.78 25.66
N ALA A 416 -35.90 -15.76 24.82
CA ALA A 416 -37.18 -15.05 24.77
C ALA A 416 -38.31 -15.96 24.24
N ASP A 417 -39.52 -15.75 24.76
CA ASP A 417 -40.74 -16.19 24.10
C ASP A 417 -40.86 -15.53 22.71
N LYS A 418 -41.17 -16.31 21.67
CA LYS A 418 -41.16 -15.83 20.28
C LYS A 418 -42.22 -14.77 19.99
N ASP A 419 -43.39 -14.84 20.61
CA ASP A 419 -44.43 -13.82 20.44
C ASP A 419 -44.05 -12.50 21.15
N THR A 420 -43.39 -12.61 22.31
CA THR A 420 -42.80 -11.49 23.04
C THR A 420 -41.63 -10.85 22.29
N ALA A 421 -40.70 -11.64 21.75
CA ALA A 421 -39.62 -11.15 20.89
C ALA A 421 -40.20 -10.45 19.64
N THR A 422 -41.19 -11.06 18.98
CA THR A 422 -41.84 -10.48 17.79
C THR A 422 -42.52 -9.14 18.09
N ARG A 423 -43.16 -9.01 19.25
CA ARG A 423 -43.80 -7.77 19.72
C ARG A 423 -42.77 -6.69 20.06
N GLU A 424 -41.78 -7.02 20.89
CA GLU A 424 -40.87 -6.03 21.46
C GLU A 424 -39.78 -5.60 20.49
N MET A 425 -39.21 -6.50 19.68
CA MET A 425 -38.25 -6.13 18.63
C MET A 425 -38.90 -5.29 17.53
N LYS A 426 -40.22 -5.42 17.30
CA LYS A 426 -40.98 -4.49 16.45
C LYS A 426 -41.04 -3.08 17.05
N GLN A 427 -41.17 -2.93 18.37
CA GLN A 427 -41.12 -1.63 19.04
C GLN A 427 -39.72 -1.02 18.99
N VAL A 428 -38.67 -1.83 19.18
CA VAL A 428 -37.26 -1.41 19.01
C VAL A 428 -36.98 -0.93 17.58
N LEU A 429 -37.46 -1.66 16.57
CA LEU A 429 -37.36 -1.26 15.16
C LEU A 429 -38.12 0.05 14.87
N GLN A 430 -39.31 0.25 15.45
CA GLN A 430 -40.05 1.50 15.33
C GLN A 430 -39.31 2.67 16.00
N TYR A 431 -38.62 2.42 17.11
CA TYR A 431 -37.79 3.39 17.81
C TYR A 431 -36.54 3.77 16.99
N GLU A 432 -35.77 2.80 16.48
CA GLU A 432 -34.62 3.10 15.61
C GLU A 432 -35.05 3.79 14.30
N THR A 433 -36.22 3.43 13.76
CA THR A 433 -36.82 4.15 12.61
C THR A 433 -37.18 5.60 12.94
N ALA A 434 -37.46 5.93 14.21
CA ALA A 434 -37.65 7.32 14.64
C ALA A 434 -36.31 8.06 14.77
N LEU A 435 -35.26 7.40 15.30
CA LEU A 435 -33.90 7.93 15.35
C LEU A 435 -33.37 8.23 13.94
N ALA A 436 -33.52 7.28 13.01
CA ALA A 436 -33.07 7.41 11.62
C ALA A 436 -33.66 8.65 10.90
N LYS A 437 -34.88 9.08 11.26
CA LYS A 437 -35.50 10.30 10.72
C LYS A 437 -34.77 11.56 11.13
N VAL A 438 -34.28 11.62 12.36
CA VAL A 438 -33.62 12.81 12.94
C VAL A 438 -32.10 12.79 12.80
N SER A 439 -31.50 11.64 12.45
CA SER A 439 -30.10 11.57 11.99
C SER A 439 -29.91 12.38 10.70
N GLN A 440 -28.86 13.19 10.65
CA GLN A 440 -28.44 13.98 9.49
C GLN A 440 -28.05 13.07 8.31
N PRO A 441 -28.46 13.38 7.06
CA PRO A 441 -27.96 12.72 5.85
C PRO A 441 -26.44 12.85 5.69
N GLN A 442 -25.78 11.82 5.15
CA GLN A 442 -24.32 11.83 4.99
C GLN A 442 -23.83 12.99 4.10
N ASN A 443 -24.52 13.24 2.98
CA ASN A 443 -24.24 14.35 2.07
C ASN A 443 -24.49 15.76 2.65
N GLU A 444 -24.93 15.89 3.90
CA GLU A 444 -25.02 17.16 4.66
C GLU A 444 -23.93 17.29 5.74
N ARG A 445 -23.16 16.23 5.99
CA ARG A 445 -22.15 16.18 7.08
C ARG A 445 -20.77 16.74 6.70
N HIS A 446 -20.56 17.16 5.45
CA HIS A 446 -19.26 17.56 4.88
C HIS A 446 -18.74 18.93 5.37
N ASP A 447 -19.61 19.85 5.77
CA ASP A 447 -19.20 21.17 6.29
C ASP A 447 -18.89 21.08 7.79
N THR A 448 -17.67 20.62 8.13
CA THR A 448 -17.21 20.58 9.52
C THR A 448 -17.26 21.95 10.18
N GLY A 449 -16.92 23.02 9.45
CA GLY A 449 -16.98 24.41 9.92
C GLY A 449 -18.38 24.82 10.41
N ALA A 450 -19.41 24.46 9.66
CA ALA A 450 -20.81 24.69 10.03
C ALA A 450 -21.28 23.79 11.16
N ARG A 451 -20.81 22.54 11.24
CA ARG A 451 -21.24 21.55 12.26
C ARG A 451 -20.57 21.73 13.62
N TYR A 452 -19.29 22.07 13.66
CA TYR A 452 -18.51 22.25 14.89
C TYR A 452 -19.14 23.28 15.85
N LYS A 453 -19.64 22.83 17.02
CA LYS A 453 -20.07 23.68 18.14
C LYS A 453 -19.24 23.36 19.40
N LYS A 454 -18.18 24.14 19.66
CA LYS A 454 -17.48 24.07 20.95
C LYS A 454 -18.24 24.87 22.01
N MET A 455 -18.49 24.24 23.15
CA MET A 455 -19.25 24.77 24.29
C MET A 455 -18.76 24.12 25.59
N THR A 456 -19.25 24.54 26.76
CA THR A 456 -19.00 23.80 28.02
C THR A 456 -20.09 22.77 28.32
N ILE A 457 -19.83 21.81 29.22
CA ILE A 457 -20.87 20.90 29.72
C ILE A 457 -22.11 21.67 30.23
N LYS A 458 -21.94 22.81 30.92
CA LYS A 458 -23.05 23.69 31.36
C LYS A 458 -23.91 24.21 30.21
N GLN A 459 -23.26 24.57 29.10
CA GLN A 459 -23.94 25.07 27.90
C GLN A 459 -24.66 23.93 27.16
N LEU A 460 -24.06 22.74 27.10
CA LEU A 460 -24.71 21.53 26.60
C LEU A 460 -25.90 21.11 27.46
N GLN A 461 -25.80 21.18 28.78
CA GLN A 461 -26.89 20.98 29.74
C GLN A 461 -28.01 22.03 29.57
N THR A 462 -27.69 23.22 29.07
CA THR A 462 -28.70 24.25 28.72
C THR A 462 -29.36 23.95 27.36
N LEU A 463 -28.61 23.37 26.41
CA LEU A 463 -29.05 23.02 25.06
C LEU A 463 -29.95 21.77 25.03
N VAL A 464 -29.60 20.77 25.85
CA VAL A 464 -30.32 19.48 25.98
C VAL A 464 -30.51 19.17 27.47
N PRO A 465 -31.46 19.83 28.15
CA PRO A 465 -31.59 19.79 29.62
C PRO A 465 -32.23 18.52 30.19
N MET A 466 -32.64 17.57 29.35
CA MET A 466 -33.36 16.35 29.75
C MET A 466 -32.44 15.11 29.89
N PHE A 467 -31.13 15.32 29.93
CA PHE A 467 -30.08 14.31 30.05
C PHE A 467 -28.95 14.88 30.91
N ASP A 468 -28.44 14.16 31.91
CA ASP A 468 -27.34 14.63 32.78
C ASP A 468 -25.98 14.35 32.13
N TRP A 469 -25.48 15.34 31.39
CA TRP A 469 -24.22 15.23 30.66
C TRP A 469 -23.02 15.06 31.59
N LEU A 470 -23.01 15.72 32.74
CA LEU A 470 -21.90 15.65 33.68
C LEU A 470 -21.84 14.28 34.36
N ARG A 471 -23.00 13.66 34.63
CA ARG A 471 -23.10 12.26 35.08
C ARG A 471 -22.59 11.31 34.00
N PHE A 472 -23.15 11.37 32.78
CA PHE A 472 -22.78 10.50 31.65
C PHE A 472 -21.26 10.47 31.42
N PHE A 473 -20.61 11.62 31.33
CA PHE A 473 -19.15 11.67 31.12
C PHE A 473 -18.36 11.10 32.31
N ARG A 474 -18.80 11.32 33.54
CA ARG A 474 -18.13 10.85 34.76
C ARG A 474 -18.21 9.34 35.00
N THR A 475 -19.06 8.59 34.30
CA THR A 475 -19.10 7.13 34.48
C THR A 475 -17.96 6.40 33.74
N PHE A 476 -17.36 7.04 32.73
CA PHE A 476 -16.29 6.44 31.94
C PHE A 476 -15.00 7.27 31.87
N ILE A 477 -15.05 8.60 31.95
CA ILE A 477 -13.83 9.43 31.92
C ILE A 477 -13.17 9.44 33.31
N PRO A 478 -11.95 8.91 33.47
CA PRO A 478 -11.34 8.67 34.79
C PRO A 478 -10.69 9.90 35.42
N VAL A 479 -10.70 11.05 34.73
CA VAL A 479 -10.16 12.33 35.23
C VAL A 479 -11.26 13.23 35.77
N PRO A 480 -11.00 14.13 36.74
CA PRO A 480 -11.99 15.09 37.21
C PRO A 480 -12.55 15.96 36.08
N LEU A 481 -13.88 16.02 36.02
CA LEU A 481 -14.68 16.88 35.14
C LEU A 481 -15.63 17.75 35.95
N ASP A 482 -15.90 18.97 35.50
CA ASP A 482 -16.91 19.87 36.04
C ASP A 482 -17.76 20.51 34.93
N GLU A 483 -18.70 21.40 35.28
CA GLU A 483 -19.62 22.03 34.32
C GLU A 483 -18.93 22.95 33.30
N LEU A 484 -17.68 23.36 33.53
CA LEU A 484 -16.91 24.26 32.66
C LEU A 484 -16.03 23.49 31.66
N GLU A 485 -15.95 22.16 31.77
CA GLU A 485 -15.24 21.29 30.82
C GLU A 485 -15.68 21.58 29.37
N PRO A 486 -14.74 21.84 28.44
CA PRO A 486 -15.06 22.10 27.05
C PRO A 486 -15.36 20.81 26.27
N VAL A 487 -16.45 20.84 25.50
CA VAL A 487 -16.89 19.76 24.62
C VAL A 487 -17.16 20.31 23.21
N VAL A 488 -16.98 19.48 22.19
CA VAL A 488 -17.36 19.77 20.79
C VAL A 488 -18.60 18.95 20.44
N VAL A 489 -19.59 19.58 19.82
CA VAL A 489 -20.82 18.92 19.36
C VAL A 489 -20.98 19.15 17.87
N PHE A 490 -21.06 18.08 17.08
CA PHE A 490 -21.34 18.12 15.63
C PHE A 490 -22.83 17.85 15.32
N ALA A 491 -23.49 17.06 16.17
CA ALA A 491 -24.85 16.58 16.00
C ALA A 491 -25.90 17.37 16.81
N SER A 492 -25.74 18.70 16.94
CA SER A 492 -26.45 19.48 17.97
C SER A 492 -27.98 19.45 17.91
N ASP A 493 -28.56 19.19 16.73
CA ASP A 493 -30.01 19.08 16.56
C ASP A 493 -30.50 17.64 16.73
N TYR A 494 -29.77 16.66 16.17
CA TYR A 494 -29.99 15.23 16.44
C TYR A 494 -30.01 14.94 17.95
N LEU A 495 -29.10 15.51 18.76
CA LEU A 495 -29.10 15.28 20.21
C LEU A 495 -30.35 15.82 20.93
N LYS A 496 -30.97 16.91 20.44
CA LYS A 496 -32.24 17.43 21.01
C LYS A 496 -33.37 16.47 20.68
N ASP A 497 -33.51 16.15 19.40
CA ASP A 497 -34.62 15.37 18.86
C ASP A 497 -34.55 13.92 19.33
N MET A 498 -33.34 13.33 19.38
CA MET A 498 -33.09 12.00 19.94
C MET A 498 -33.50 11.94 21.41
N ILE A 499 -33.08 12.90 22.25
CA ILE A 499 -33.47 12.90 23.67
C ILE A 499 -34.98 13.16 23.85
N GLU A 500 -35.62 13.96 22.99
CA GLU A 500 -37.09 14.10 23.02
C GLU A 500 -37.82 12.81 22.62
N ILE A 501 -37.37 12.12 21.57
CA ILE A 501 -37.89 10.80 21.15
C ILE A 501 -37.67 9.76 22.26
N THR A 502 -36.47 9.73 22.83
CA THR A 502 -36.09 8.85 23.95
C THR A 502 -37.03 9.05 25.13
N ARG A 503 -37.21 10.31 25.60
CA ARG A 503 -38.09 10.63 26.75
C ARG A 503 -39.58 10.36 26.50
N LYS A 504 -40.02 10.34 25.23
CA LYS A 504 -41.40 9.96 24.85
C LYS A 504 -41.59 8.45 24.70
N THR A 505 -40.51 7.66 24.73
CA THR A 505 -40.53 6.21 24.55
C THR A 505 -40.60 5.49 25.90
N GLU A 506 -41.26 4.33 25.94
CA GLU A 506 -41.30 3.48 27.13
C GLU A 506 -39.89 2.97 27.48
N LYS A 507 -39.44 3.13 28.73
CA LYS A 507 -38.10 2.71 29.19
C LYS A 507 -37.75 1.26 28.80
N ARG A 508 -38.71 0.33 28.81
CA ARG A 508 -38.51 -1.07 28.38
C ARG A 508 -38.06 -1.18 26.92
N VAL A 509 -38.60 -0.34 26.03
CA VAL A 509 -38.20 -0.28 24.61
C VAL A 509 -36.82 0.38 24.46
N ILE A 510 -36.52 1.41 25.25
CA ILE A 510 -35.19 2.05 25.27
C ILE A 510 -34.12 1.06 25.73
N ALA A 511 -34.35 0.36 26.84
CA ALA A 511 -33.47 -0.69 27.36
C ALA A 511 -33.30 -1.84 26.35
N ASN A 512 -34.40 -2.32 25.75
CA ASN A 512 -34.34 -3.33 24.69
C ASN A 512 -33.50 -2.88 23.49
N TYR A 513 -33.58 -1.61 23.07
CA TYR A 513 -32.73 -1.04 22.01
C TYR A 513 -31.26 -0.97 22.41
N ILE A 514 -30.96 -0.45 23.60
CA ILE A 514 -29.57 -0.25 24.07
C ILE A 514 -28.84 -1.58 24.19
N LEU A 515 -29.46 -2.57 24.86
CA LEU A 515 -28.89 -3.92 24.96
C LEU A 515 -28.80 -4.60 23.59
N TRP A 516 -29.80 -4.45 22.71
CA TRP A 516 -29.71 -4.99 21.35
C TRP A 516 -28.50 -4.44 20.58
N ARG A 517 -28.21 -3.14 20.68
CA ARG A 517 -27.05 -2.52 20.02
C ARG A 517 -25.72 -3.10 20.51
N VAL A 518 -25.58 -3.39 21.80
CA VAL A 518 -24.38 -4.07 22.35
C VAL A 518 -24.33 -5.54 21.93
N ILE A 519 -25.45 -6.25 21.96
CA ILE A 519 -25.54 -7.66 21.54
C ILE A 519 -25.15 -7.81 20.07
N LEU A 520 -25.62 -6.90 19.19
CA LEU A 520 -25.29 -6.86 17.76
C LEU A 520 -23.77 -6.83 17.49
N GLU A 521 -23.01 -6.08 18.29
CA GLU A 521 -21.54 -5.98 18.17
C GLU A 521 -20.81 -7.21 18.74
N LEU A 522 -21.40 -7.89 19.74
CA LEU A 522 -20.81 -9.06 20.41
C LEU A 522 -21.13 -10.40 19.73
N VAL A 523 -22.29 -10.52 19.06
CA VAL A 523 -22.76 -11.73 18.36
C VAL A 523 -21.72 -12.38 17.44
N PRO A 524 -20.92 -11.67 16.62
CA PRO A 524 -19.93 -12.29 15.74
C PRO A 524 -18.92 -13.20 16.45
N GLN A 525 -18.69 -12.99 17.75
CA GLN A 525 -17.68 -13.72 18.55
C GLN A 525 -18.27 -14.86 19.41
N THR A 526 -19.56 -15.19 19.21
CA THR A 526 -20.30 -16.20 20.01
C THR A 526 -20.39 -17.56 19.28
N THR A 527 -21.33 -18.44 19.67
CA THR A 527 -21.48 -19.78 19.07
C THR A 527 -21.99 -19.73 17.63
N THR A 528 -21.92 -20.88 16.95
CA THR A 528 -22.26 -21.05 15.54
C THR A 528 -23.73 -20.68 15.26
N SER A 529 -24.65 -20.93 16.19
CA SER A 529 -26.08 -20.60 16.02
C SER A 529 -26.36 -19.08 15.92
N PHE A 530 -25.66 -18.28 16.72
CA PHE A 530 -25.75 -16.82 16.70
C PHE A 530 -25.05 -16.24 15.46
N GLN A 531 -23.86 -16.77 15.11
CA GLN A 531 -23.19 -16.44 13.85
C GLN A 531 -24.14 -16.74 12.66
N GLN A 532 -24.77 -17.92 12.60
CA GLN A 532 -25.72 -18.28 11.52
C GLN A 532 -26.86 -17.27 11.37
N ALA A 533 -27.48 -16.83 12.47
CA ALA A 533 -28.53 -15.80 12.42
C ALA A 533 -28.02 -14.46 11.83
N GLN A 534 -26.78 -14.06 12.13
CA GLN A 534 -26.13 -12.91 11.51
C GLN A 534 -25.86 -13.14 10.01
N ASN A 535 -25.32 -14.30 9.63
CA ASN A 535 -25.02 -14.59 8.23
C ASN A 535 -26.31 -14.60 7.37
N GLU A 536 -27.46 -15.08 7.87
CA GLU A 536 -28.75 -14.99 7.14
C GLU A 536 -29.23 -13.55 6.95
N PHE A 537 -28.94 -12.64 7.89
CA PHE A 537 -29.17 -11.21 7.71
C PHE A 537 -28.21 -10.61 6.66
N GLU A 538 -26.92 -10.96 6.71
CA GLU A 538 -25.91 -10.50 5.76
C GLU A 538 -26.19 -10.98 4.32
N LYS A 539 -26.70 -12.20 4.12
CA LYS A 539 -27.21 -12.67 2.82
C LYS A 539 -28.27 -11.74 2.23
N VAL A 540 -29.14 -11.18 3.06
CA VAL A 540 -30.15 -10.21 2.60
C VAL A 540 -29.57 -8.81 2.38
N MET A 541 -28.63 -8.36 3.21
CA MET A 541 -28.03 -7.03 3.13
C MET A 541 -26.97 -6.87 2.03
N GLN A 542 -26.24 -7.95 1.71
CA GLN A 542 -25.04 -7.95 0.87
C GLN A 542 -25.11 -8.88 -0.35
N GLY A 543 -26.12 -9.76 -0.42
CA GLY A 543 -26.31 -10.71 -1.53
C GLY A 543 -25.36 -11.92 -1.50
N ILE A 544 -24.57 -12.09 -0.43
CA ILE A 544 -23.75 -13.28 -0.23
C ILE A 544 -24.62 -14.56 -0.20
N LEU A 545 -24.01 -15.69 -0.51
CA LEU A 545 -24.66 -17.01 -0.62
C LEU A 545 -24.17 -17.96 0.47
N THR A 546 -22.87 -17.89 0.82
CA THR A 546 -22.20 -18.71 1.84
C THR A 546 -21.49 -17.83 2.88
N GLU A 547 -20.97 -18.46 3.93
CA GLU A 547 -20.14 -17.77 4.93
C GLU A 547 -18.66 -17.73 4.51
N LYS A 548 -17.95 -16.65 4.86
CA LYS A 548 -16.48 -16.66 4.84
C LYS A 548 -15.92 -17.81 5.69
N PRO A 549 -14.86 -18.51 5.26
CA PRO A 549 -14.15 -19.51 6.06
C PRO A 549 -13.77 -19.00 7.46
N LYS A 550 -13.86 -19.85 8.50
CA LYS A 550 -13.57 -19.42 9.90
C LYS A 550 -12.15 -18.87 10.07
N TRP A 551 -11.15 -19.44 9.39
CA TRP A 551 -9.78 -18.91 9.39
C TRP A 551 -9.73 -17.46 8.90
N GLN A 552 -10.53 -17.14 7.89
CA GLN A 552 -10.58 -15.81 7.27
C GLN A 552 -11.24 -14.81 8.22
N LYS A 553 -12.41 -15.16 8.79
CA LYS A 553 -13.06 -14.41 9.87
C LYS A 553 -12.10 -14.15 11.05
N CYS A 554 -11.27 -15.13 11.41
CA CYS A 554 -10.29 -15.01 12.50
C CYS A 554 -9.04 -14.17 12.15
N VAL A 555 -8.51 -14.24 10.92
CA VAL A 555 -7.42 -13.36 10.47
C VAL A 555 -7.90 -11.91 10.38
N GLU A 556 -9.09 -11.68 9.81
CA GLU A 556 -9.73 -10.37 9.74
C GLU A 556 -9.89 -9.76 11.14
N TYR A 557 -10.41 -10.54 12.10
CA TYR A 557 -10.58 -10.11 13.48
C TYR A 557 -9.24 -9.76 14.18
N VAL A 558 -8.24 -10.65 14.10
CA VAL A 558 -6.91 -10.41 14.71
C VAL A 558 -6.22 -9.20 14.08
N ASN A 559 -6.34 -9.01 12.77
CA ASN A 559 -5.77 -7.85 12.09
C ASN A 559 -6.52 -6.55 12.42
N LYS A 560 -7.87 -6.59 12.53
CA LYS A 560 -8.67 -5.42 12.92
C LYS A 560 -8.44 -4.97 14.37
N LYS A 561 -8.34 -5.92 15.31
CA LYS A 561 -8.22 -5.62 16.75
C LYS A 561 -6.80 -5.61 17.31
N PHE A 562 -5.83 -6.19 16.60
CA PHE A 562 -4.43 -6.27 17.03
C PHE A 562 -3.47 -5.85 15.89
N GLY A 563 -3.92 -4.93 15.04
CA GLY A 563 -3.32 -4.60 13.74
C GLY A 563 -1.85 -4.17 13.76
N ILE A 564 -1.38 -3.50 14.81
CA ILE A 564 0.04 -3.13 14.91
C ILE A 564 0.92 -4.36 15.15
N ALA A 565 0.42 -5.40 15.82
CA ALA A 565 1.15 -6.65 16.07
C ALA A 565 1.19 -7.55 14.82
N SER A 566 0.03 -7.79 14.21
CA SER A 566 -0.07 -8.52 12.94
C SER A 566 0.63 -7.78 11.80
N GLY A 567 0.59 -6.45 11.80
CA GLY A 567 1.38 -5.59 10.92
C GLY A 567 2.89 -5.74 11.10
N ALA A 568 3.38 -5.86 12.34
CA ALA A 568 4.80 -6.15 12.58
C ALA A 568 5.21 -7.53 12.02
N MET A 569 4.37 -8.55 12.22
CA MET A 569 4.58 -9.89 11.65
C MET A 569 4.62 -9.84 10.12
N PHE A 570 3.63 -9.19 9.48
CA PHE A 570 3.55 -9.04 8.02
C PHE A 570 4.74 -8.26 7.43
N VAL A 571 5.13 -7.14 8.03
CA VAL A 571 6.25 -6.33 7.54
C VAL A 571 7.57 -7.12 7.60
N ARG A 572 7.79 -7.91 8.65
CA ARG A 572 9.02 -8.70 8.84
C ARG A 572 9.19 -9.85 7.83
N ASP A 573 8.09 -10.41 7.33
CA ASP A 573 8.10 -11.54 6.37
C ASP A 573 7.92 -11.08 4.90
N ASN A 574 7.09 -10.06 4.66
CA ASN A 574 6.56 -9.75 3.33
C ASN A 574 7.00 -8.40 2.74
N PHE A 575 7.63 -7.51 3.50
CA PHE A 575 7.96 -6.16 3.04
C PHE A 575 9.47 -5.87 2.92
N ARG A 576 9.85 -5.07 1.92
CA ARG A 576 11.25 -4.69 1.61
C ARG A 576 11.49 -3.19 1.86
N LYS A 577 12.59 -2.85 2.55
CA LYS A 577 12.92 -1.45 2.89
C LYS A 577 13.05 -0.56 1.65
N GLU A 578 13.60 -1.10 0.57
CA GLU A 578 13.78 -0.46 -0.73
C GLU A 578 12.44 0.05 -1.31
N SER A 579 11.33 -0.59 -0.96
CA SER A 579 9.98 -0.14 -1.39
C SER A 579 9.44 1.04 -0.57
N LYS A 580 9.88 1.22 0.69
CA LYS A 580 9.60 2.44 1.48
C LYS A 580 10.36 3.63 0.89
N GLU A 581 11.60 3.40 0.44
CA GLU A 581 12.44 4.41 -0.21
C GLU A 581 11.93 4.82 -1.60
N MET A 582 11.52 3.87 -2.46
CA MET A 582 10.93 4.19 -3.77
C MET A 582 9.58 4.90 -3.67
N ALA A 583 8.76 4.58 -2.66
CA ALA A 583 7.49 5.25 -2.41
C ALA A 583 7.68 6.70 -1.90
N LEU A 584 8.70 6.94 -1.06
CA LEU A 584 9.12 8.30 -0.65
C LEU A 584 9.43 9.19 -1.86
N GLU A 585 10.29 8.72 -2.79
CA GLU A 585 10.62 9.47 -4.01
C GLU A 585 9.37 9.87 -4.80
N MET A 586 8.44 8.94 -4.99
CA MET A 586 7.20 9.20 -5.72
C MET A 586 6.29 10.19 -5.01
N ILE A 587 6.22 10.18 -3.67
CA ILE A 587 5.46 11.17 -2.89
C ILE A 587 6.05 12.57 -3.07
N HIS A 588 7.37 12.69 -3.18
CA HIS A 588 8.03 13.98 -3.44
C HIS A 588 7.79 14.47 -4.88
N ASP A 589 7.97 13.61 -5.89
CA ASP A 589 7.67 13.92 -7.30
C ASP A 589 6.20 14.36 -7.50
N ILE A 590 5.25 13.73 -6.80
CA ILE A 590 3.80 14.02 -6.92
C ILE A 590 3.41 15.28 -6.14
N ARG A 591 3.98 15.50 -4.95
CA ARG A 591 3.80 16.76 -4.20
C ARG A 591 4.36 17.96 -4.98
N GLU A 592 5.49 17.79 -5.67
CA GLU A 592 6.03 18.80 -6.57
C GLU A 592 5.09 19.07 -7.76
N ALA A 593 4.60 18.02 -8.43
CA ALA A 593 3.63 18.14 -9.52
C ALA A 593 2.31 18.82 -9.08
N PHE A 594 1.85 18.59 -7.85
CA PHE A 594 0.71 19.32 -7.26
C PHE A 594 1.03 20.81 -7.05
N ASN A 595 2.22 21.14 -6.56
CA ASN A 595 2.64 22.53 -6.39
C ASN A 595 2.73 23.31 -7.73
N GLU A 596 3.13 22.66 -8.82
CA GLU A 596 3.08 23.23 -10.18
C GLU A 596 1.64 23.40 -10.68
N LEU A 597 0.77 22.42 -10.42
CA LEU A 597 -0.66 22.52 -10.74
C LEU A 597 -1.35 23.65 -9.97
N LEU A 598 -0.90 23.93 -8.73
CA LEU A 598 -1.30 25.13 -7.99
C LEU A 598 -0.77 26.43 -8.61
N GLU A 599 0.36 26.46 -9.32
CA GLU A 599 0.85 27.67 -10.03
C GLU A 599 0.05 27.96 -11.29
N GLU A 600 -0.26 26.92 -12.08
CA GLU A 600 -1.05 27.02 -13.31
C GLU A 600 -2.55 27.25 -13.07
N ASN A 601 -3.02 27.11 -11.82
CA ASN A 601 -4.42 27.25 -11.43
C ASN A 601 -4.93 28.67 -11.72
N ASP A 602 -5.96 28.76 -12.57
CA ASP A 602 -6.54 30.01 -13.09
C ASP A 602 -7.67 30.61 -12.25
N TRP A 603 -8.19 29.88 -11.26
CA TRP A 603 -9.35 30.29 -10.44
C TRP A 603 -8.99 30.69 -9.00
N MET A 604 -7.74 30.45 -8.58
CA MET A 604 -7.22 30.97 -7.33
C MET A 604 -6.52 32.33 -7.51
N ASP A 605 -6.33 33.04 -6.42
CA ASP A 605 -5.46 34.22 -6.34
C ASP A 605 -4.08 33.84 -5.77
N ASP A 606 -3.04 34.66 -6.02
CA ASP A 606 -1.65 34.34 -5.65
C ASP A 606 -1.43 34.09 -4.15
N GLU A 607 -2.17 34.79 -3.30
CA GLU A 607 -2.09 34.63 -1.84
C GLU A 607 -2.65 33.26 -1.42
N THR A 608 -3.82 32.88 -1.94
CA THR A 608 -4.40 31.55 -1.63
C THR A 608 -3.60 30.42 -2.29
N ARG A 609 -3.00 30.64 -3.49
CA ARG A 609 -2.02 29.70 -4.10
C ARG A 609 -0.81 29.47 -3.19
N ALA A 610 -0.24 30.54 -2.63
CA ALA A 610 0.92 30.45 -1.74
C ALA A 610 0.60 29.66 -0.45
N VAL A 611 -0.52 29.96 0.22
CA VAL A 611 -0.91 29.23 1.44
C VAL A 611 -1.30 27.77 1.14
N ALA A 612 -1.86 27.47 -0.04
CA ALA A 612 -2.11 26.09 -0.46
C ALA A 612 -0.81 25.29 -0.61
N ARG A 613 0.24 25.89 -1.18
CA ARG A 613 1.59 25.31 -1.23
C ARG A 613 2.20 25.12 0.15
N GLU A 614 2.05 26.07 1.06
CA GLU A 614 2.50 25.91 2.44
C GLU A 614 1.83 24.71 3.12
N LYS A 615 0.53 24.48 2.87
CA LYS A 615 -0.17 23.29 3.36
C LYS A 615 0.36 21.99 2.73
N ALA A 616 0.56 21.97 1.41
CA ALA A 616 1.06 20.79 0.70
C ALA A 616 2.47 20.39 1.15
N ASN A 617 3.34 21.38 1.34
CA ASN A 617 4.72 21.20 1.82
C ASN A 617 4.80 20.83 3.31
N ALA A 618 3.75 21.10 4.09
CA ALA A 618 3.64 20.72 5.50
C ALA A 618 2.96 19.34 5.72
N MET A 619 2.55 18.64 4.66
CA MET A 619 1.96 17.30 4.78
C MET A 619 3.01 16.30 5.26
N ARG A 620 2.75 15.61 6.38
CA ARG A 620 3.62 14.53 6.87
C ARG A 620 3.29 13.22 6.17
N GLU A 621 4.31 12.43 5.90
CA GLU A 621 4.22 11.21 5.08
C GLU A 621 4.49 9.96 5.92
N ARG A 622 3.52 9.05 5.96
CA ARG A 622 3.49 7.86 6.82
C ARG A 622 3.48 6.61 5.93
N ILE A 623 4.67 6.10 5.61
CA ILE A 623 4.88 5.13 4.53
C ILE A 623 5.30 3.77 5.08
N SER A 624 4.61 2.73 4.62
CA SER A 624 4.72 1.32 4.99
C SER A 624 4.32 1.00 6.43
N TYR A 625 5.08 1.51 7.41
CA TYR A 625 4.90 1.22 8.83
C TYR A 625 5.61 2.24 9.74
N PRO A 626 5.14 2.42 11.00
CA PRO A 626 5.90 3.11 12.04
C PRO A 626 7.10 2.27 12.46
N ASP A 627 8.29 2.85 12.58
CA ASP A 627 9.51 2.07 12.76
C ASP A 627 9.57 1.33 14.12
N PHE A 628 8.91 1.84 15.17
CA PHE A 628 8.85 1.20 16.51
C PHE A 628 8.29 -0.24 16.49
N ILE A 629 7.48 -0.61 15.49
CA ILE A 629 6.88 -1.96 15.44
C ILE A 629 7.93 -3.04 15.15
N LEU A 630 9.12 -2.64 14.68
CA LEU A 630 10.24 -3.54 14.46
C LEU A 630 11.16 -3.64 15.68
N GLU A 631 10.96 -2.79 16.70
CA GLU A 631 11.69 -2.83 17.98
C GLU A 631 10.87 -3.60 19.02
N ASP A 632 11.27 -4.86 19.29
CA ASP A 632 10.47 -5.81 20.09
C ASP A 632 10.09 -5.27 21.48
N GLN A 633 10.94 -4.45 22.10
CA GLN A 633 10.69 -3.87 23.43
C GLN A 633 9.59 -2.81 23.41
N GLU A 634 9.55 -1.95 22.39
CA GLU A 634 8.51 -0.91 22.26
C GLU A 634 7.16 -1.52 21.87
N LEU A 635 7.18 -2.56 21.02
CA LEU A 635 5.98 -3.31 20.65
C LEU A 635 5.39 -4.11 21.83
N ASP A 636 6.23 -4.76 22.65
CA ASP A 636 5.77 -5.51 23.84
C ASP A 636 5.31 -4.56 24.97
N GLU A 637 5.98 -3.44 25.19
CA GLU A 637 5.56 -2.40 26.17
C GLU A 637 4.18 -1.82 25.81
N LYS A 638 3.91 -1.59 24.52
CA LYS A 638 2.60 -1.13 24.01
C LYS A 638 1.43 -2.07 24.37
N TYR A 639 1.70 -3.35 24.61
CA TYR A 639 0.68 -4.38 24.86
C TYR A 639 0.89 -5.15 26.17
N LYS A 640 1.68 -4.61 27.10
CA LYS A 640 1.95 -5.24 28.41
C LYS A 640 0.69 -5.49 29.24
N ASP A 641 -0.27 -4.56 29.21
CA ASP A 641 -1.48 -4.58 30.05
C ASP A 641 -2.62 -5.44 29.45
N LEU A 642 -2.43 -6.01 28.25
CA LEU A 642 -3.42 -6.83 27.55
C LEU A 642 -2.96 -8.30 27.53
N GLU A 643 -3.66 -9.18 28.24
CA GLU A 643 -3.37 -10.63 28.27
C GLU A 643 -4.54 -11.46 27.74
N PHE A 644 -4.22 -12.42 26.86
CA PHE A 644 -5.20 -13.33 26.25
C PHE A 644 -5.16 -14.72 26.86
N LEU A 645 -6.35 -15.28 27.07
CA LEU A 645 -6.54 -16.62 27.61
C LEU A 645 -6.82 -17.61 26.46
N GLU A 646 -6.04 -18.68 26.37
CA GLU A 646 -6.26 -19.71 25.36
C GLU A 646 -7.59 -20.44 25.61
N GLY A 647 -8.42 -20.59 24.57
CA GLY A 647 -9.78 -21.14 24.64
C GLY A 647 -10.89 -20.11 24.89
N HIS A 648 -10.62 -19.00 25.59
CA HIS A 648 -11.63 -18.02 26.03
C HIS A 648 -11.81 -16.85 25.02
N PHE A 649 -12.31 -17.16 23.83
CA PHE A 649 -12.34 -16.18 22.73
C PHE A 649 -13.25 -14.97 22.99
N PHE A 650 -14.43 -15.16 23.57
CA PHE A 650 -15.36 -14.06 23.84
C PHE A 650 -14.81 -13.13 24.93
N GLU A 651 -14.20 -13.69 25.96
CA GLU A 651 -13.56 -12.94 27.04
C GLU A 651 -12.30 -12.21 26.55
N ASN A 652 -11.58 -12.76 25.57
CA ASN A 652 -10.51 -12.06 24.86
C ASN A 652 -11.03 -10.86 24.04
N ASN A 653 -12.23 -10.95 23.45
CA ASN A 653 -12.90 -9.81 22.81
C ASN A 653 -13.29 -8.73 23.83
N LEU A 654 -13.89 -9.09 24.96
CA LEU A 654 -14.22 -8.12 26.03
C LEU A 654 -12.97 -7.41 26.58
N ARG A 655 -11.83 -8.12 26.69
CA ARG A 655 -10.53 -7.54 27.08
C ARG A 655 -10.00 -6.53 26.06
N LEU A 656 -10.22 -6.79 24.76
CA LEU A 656 -9.87 -5.86 23.68
C LEU A 656 -10.75 -4.61 23.71
N GLU A 657 -12.07 -4.72 23.83
CA GLU A 657 -12.95 -3.54 23.89
C GLU A 657 -12.66 -2.65 25.10
N LEU A 658 -12.37 -3.25 26.26
CA LEU A 658 -11.96 -2.51 27.46
C LEU A 658 -10.59 -1.84 27.27
N PHE A 659 -9.63 -2.50 26.63
CA PHE A 659 -8.30 -1.94 26.32
C PHE A 659 -8.39 -0.78 25.31
N ASP A 660 -9.20 -0.93 24.26
CA ASP A 660 -9.45 0.11 23.25
C ASP A 660 -10.15 1.33 23.88
N ALA A 661 -11.20 1.10 24.68
CA ALA A 661 -11.90 2.17 25.41
C ALA A 661 -10.95 2.91 26.36
N THR A 662 -10.20 2.18 27.19
CA THR A 662 -9.21 2.75 28.13
C THR A 662 -8.13 3.56 27.40
N SER A 663 -7.61 3.03 26.28
CA SER A 663 -6.60 3.70 25.44
C SER A 663 -7.14 4.93 24.70
N ALA A 664 -8.46 5.03 24.49
CA ALA A 664 -9.10 6.19 23.90
C ALA A 664 -9.34 7.29 24.95
N ILE A 665 -9.88 6.95 26.12
CA ILE A 665 -10.35 7.91 27.13
C ILE A 665 -9.21 8.57 27.92
N GLN A 666 -8.07 7.88 28.10
CA GLN A 666 -6.89 8.43 28.78
C GLN A 666 -6.31 9.65 28.06
N LYS A 667 -6.50 9.79 26.73
CA LYS A 667 -5.96 10.88 25.91
C LYS A 667 -6.42 12.27 26.33
N LEU A 668 -7.53 12.43 27.07
CA LEU A 668 -8.21 13.72 27.27
C LEU A 668 -7.32 14.81 27.93
N ARG A 669 -6.31 14.43 28.71
CA ARG A 669 -5.37 15.38 29.34
C ARG A 669 -3.97 15.35 28.73
N GLU A 670 -3.75 14.45 27.78
CA GLU A 670 -2.50 14.35 27.02
C GLU A 670 -2.53 15.27 25.79
N PRO A 671 -1.37 15.77 25.33
CA PRO A 671 -1.26 16.42 24.03
C PRO A 671 -1.61 15.44 22.89
N VAL A 672 -1.92 15.99 21.72
CA VAL A 672 -2.04 15.17 20.50
C VAL A 672 -0.65 14.76 20.05
N ASP A 673 -0.33 13.48 20.18
CA ASP A 673 0.86 12.87 19.58
C ASP A 673 0.70 12.85 18.06
N LYS A 674 1.39 13.78 17.39
CA LYS A 674 1.38 13.96 15.93
C LYS A 674 2.32 13.02 15.17
N GLU A 675 3.09 12.19 15.88
CA GLU A 675 3.93 11.11 15.32
C GLU A 675 3.27 9.73 15.42
N LYS A 676 2.20 9.62 16.21
CA LYS A 676 1.38 8.41 16.31
C LYS A 676 0.68 8.08 15.00
N TRP A 677 0.92 6.87 14.52
CA TRP A 677 0.13 6.28 13.44
C TRP A 677 -1.24 5.82 13.97
N GLU A 678 -2.30 6.20 13.28
CA GLU A 678 -3.66 5.73 13.55
C GLU A 678 -3.99 4.42 12.83
N GLN A 679 -3.29 4.14 11.73
CA GLN A 679 -3.54 3.00 10.84
C GLN A 679 -2.43 1.95 10.96
N TYR A 680 -2.80 0.68 10.75
CA TYR A 680 -1.88 -0.46 10.89
C TYR A 680 -1.29 -0.91 9.53
N PRO A 681 -0.06 -1.47 9.50
CA PRO A 681 0.66 -1.76 8.25
C PRO A 681 -0.03 -2.75 7.31
N ALA A 682 -0.71 -3.77 7.86
CA ALA A 682 -1.30 -4.87 7.09
C ALA A 682 -2.71 -4.51 6.57
N VAL A 683 -2.82 -3.39 5.86
CA VAL A 683 -4.07 -2.83 5.29
C VAL A 683 -3.88 -2.54 3.81
N VAL A 684 -4.89 -2.88 3.00
CA VAL A 684 -4.94 -2.58 1.56
C VAL A 684 -5.83 -1.34 1.33
N ASN A 685 -5.33 -0.18 1.76
CA ASN A 685 -5.97 1.12 1.58
C ASN A 685 -4.92 2.24 1.69
N ALA A 686 -5.31 3.50 1.48
CA ALA A 686 -4.55 4.69 1.85
C ALA A 686 -5.47 5.69 2.60
N PHE A 687 -4.90 6.71 3.23
CA PHE A 687 -5.66 7.65 4.09
C PHE A 687 -5.03 9.04 4.21
N TYR A 688 -5.85 10.09 4.25
CA TYR A 688 -5.51 11.43 4.72
C TYR A 688 -6.19 11.74 6.07
N ASN A 689 -5.44 12.29 7.03
CA ASN A 689 -5.99 12.84 8.28
C ASN A 689 -5.87 14.38 8.29
N PRO A 690 -7.00 15.12 8.45
CA PRO A 690 -7.00 16.59 8.40
C PRO A 690 -6.49 17.27 9.68
N ASN A 691 -6.59 16.62 10.84
CA ASN A 691 -6.16 17.18 12.14
C ASN A 691 -4.64 17.04 12.34
N THR A 692 -4.02 16.02 11.74
CA THR A 692 -2.56 15.86 11.71
C THR A 692 -1.95 16.47 10.45
N ASN A 693 -2.69 16.56 9.34
CA ASN A 693 -2.21 16.84 7.99
C ASN A 693 -1.23 15.74 7.49
N ASP A 694 -1.57 14.48 7.75
CA ASP A 694 -0.77 13.30 7.39
C ASP A 694 -1.40 12.56 6.20
N ILE A 695 -0.55 12.07 5.28
CA ILE A 695 -0.90 11.10 4.24
C ILE A 695 -0.27 9.73 4.57
N VAL A 696 -1.06 8.66 4.53
CA VAL A 696 -0.72 7.34 5.07
C VAL A 696 -0.86 6.23 4.03
N PHE A 697 0.22 5.49 3.81
CA PHE A 697 0.31 4.39 2.84
C PHE A 697 0.85 3.12 3.53
N PRO A 698 -0.01 2.31 4.16
CA PRO A 698 0.37 1.05 4.80
C PRO A 698 1.09 0.07 3.87
N ALA A 699 1.93 -0.80 4.43
CA ALA A 699 2.69 -1.80 3.67
C ALA A 699 1.81 -2.71 2.79
N GLY A 700 0.56 -2.97 3.20
CA GLY A 700 -0.38 -3.82 2.47
C GLY A 700 -0.80 -3.31 1.08
N ILE A 701 -0.87 -1.99 0.83
CA ILE A 701 -1.21 -1.45 -0.50
C ILE A 701 0.01 -1.32 -1.43
N LEU A 702 1.23 -1.40 -0.90
CA LEU A 702 2.48 -1.31 -1.66
C LEU A 702 2.83 -2.65 -2.36
N GLN A 703 1.88 -3.17 -3.13
CA GLN A 703 1.91 -4.46 -3.81
C GLN A 703 1.19 -4.38 -5.18
N MET A 704 1.34 -5.39 -6.03
CA MET A 704 0.67 -5.42 -7.34
C MET A 704 -0.86 -5.53 -7.18
N PRO A 705 -1.69 -4.86 -8.00
CA PRO A 705 -1.34 -4.09 -9.20
C PRO A 705 -1.00 -2.60 -8.95
N PHE A 706 -1.03 -2.13 -7.69
CA PHE A 706 -0.76 -0.73 -7.37
C PHE A 706 0.72 -0.37 -7.50
N TYR A 707 1.62 -1.25 -7.04
CA TYR A 707 3.05 -1.01 -6.97
C TYR A 707 3.89 -2.27 -7.22
N SER A 708 5.04 -2.10 -7.87
CA SER A 708 6.17 -3.04 -7.76
C SER A 708 7.50 -2.32 -7.99
N GLU A 709 8.55 -2.72 -7.27
CA GLU A 709 9.92 -2.28 -7.54
C GLU A 709 10.39 -2.61 -8.99
N PHE A 710 9.74 -3.59 -9.64
CA PHE A 710 10.05 -4.05 -11.00
C PHE A 710 9.09 -3.56 -12.09
N PHE A 711 8.10 -2.73 -11.74
CA PHE A 711 7.19 -2.14 -12.73
C PHE A 711 7.87 -1.00 -13.48
N PRO A 712 7.59 -0.83 -14.79
CA PRO A 712 7.77 0.46 -15.47
C PRO A 712 7.10 1.57 -14.65
N ARG A 713 7.77 2.71 -14.51
CA ARG A 713 7.31 3.86 -13.71
C ARG A 713 5.98 4.39 -14.20
N SER A 714 5.69 4.31 -15.50
CA SER A 714 4.35 4.48 -16.06
C SER A 714 3.24 3.70 -15.32
N LEU A 715 3.47 2.44 -14.96
CA LEU A 715 2.50 1.65 -14.18
C LEU A 715 2.47 2.05 -12.71
N ASN A 716 3.63 2.24 -12.07
CA ASN A 716 3.69 2.66 -10.66
C ASN A 716 3.01 4.03 -10.45
N PHE A 717 3.29 5.01 -11.30
CA PHE A 717 2.60 6.30 -11.26
C PHE A 717 1.11 6.15 -11.58
N GLY A 718 0.71 5.28 -12.51
CA GLY A 718 -0.71 5.01 -12.81
C GLY A 718 -1.46 4.24 -11.70
N GLY A 719 -0.75 3.47 -10.88
CA GLY A 719 -1.27 2.74 -9.73
C GLY A 719 -1.11 3.55 -8.45
N ILE A 720 -0.11 3.20 -7.63
CA ILE A 720 0.14 3.85 -6.34
C ILE A 720 0.37 5.36 -6.46
N GLY A 721 0.90 5.87 -7.58
CA GLY A 721 1.05 7.31 -7.79
C GLY A 721 -0.29 8.05 -7.84
N VAL A 722 -1.33 7.47 -8.45
CA VAL A 722 -2.67 8.07 -8.42
C VAL A 722 -3.26 8.03 -7.01
N VAL A 723 -3.02 6.95 -6.25
CA VAL A 723 -3.40 6.85 -4.84
C VAL A 723 -2.67 7.89 -3.98
N ILE A 724 -1.38 8.12 -4.22
CA ILE A 724 -0.60 9.18 -3.54
C ILE A 724 -1.17 10.57 -3.83
N GLY A 725 -1.47 10.86 -5.11
CA GLY A 725 -2.10 12.12 -5.48
C GLY A 725 -3.54 12.27 -4.94
N HIS A 726 -4.26 11.17 -4.76
CA HIS A 726 -5.59 11.13 -4.15
C HIS A 726 -5.53 11.61 -2.69
N GLU A 727 -4.65 11.03 -1.86
CA GLU A 727 -4.46 11.46 -0.46
C GLU A 727 -3.92 12.89 -0.33
N ILE A 728 -3.02 13.33 -1.22
CA ILE A 728 -2.59 14.73 -1.29
C ILE A 728 -3.79 15.65 -1.62
N THR A 729 -4.66 15.23 -2.52
CA THR A 729 -5.83 16.03 -2.92
C THR A 729 -6.90 16.10 -1.82
N HIS A 730 -7.04 15.08 -0.97
CA HIS A 730 -7.94 15.15 0.21
C HIS A 730 -7.59 16.32 1.14
N GLY A 731 -6.33 16.76 1.20
CA GLY A 731 -5.96 17.99 1.91
C GLY A 731 -6.62 19.28 1.38
N PHE A 732 -7.24 19.22 0.20
CA PHE A 732 -7.82 20.34 -0.54
C PHE A 732 -9.21 20.02 -1.12
N ASP A 733 -9.86 18.93 -0.71
CA ASP A 733 -11.25 18.63 -1.07
C ASP A 733 -12.26 19.53 -0.33
N ASP A 734 -13.57 19.28 -0.47
CA ASP A 734 -14.61 20.11 0.14
C ASP A 734 -14.58 20.14 1.68
N LYS A 735 -13.98 19.12 2.31
CA LYS A 735 -13.72 18.99 3.76
C LYS A 735 -12.30 19.43 4.12
N GLY A 736 -11.27 18.84 3.53
CA GLY A 736 -9.86 19.05 3.90
C GLY A 736 -9.36 20.47 3.68
N ARG A 737 -9.88 21.20 2.68
CA ARG A 737 -9.58 22.64 2.51
C ARG A 737 -9.94 23.49 3.73
N GLN A 738 -10.82 23.01 4.61
CA GLN A 738 -11.27 23.74 5.80
C GLN A 738 -10.21 23.75 6.90
N TYR A 739 -9.16 22.93 6.79
CA TYR A 739 -8.07 22.78 7.76
C TYR A 739 -6.79 23.41 7.23
N ASP A 740 -6.07 24.16 8.08
CA ASP A 740 -4.78 24.77 7.74
C ASP A 740 -3.60 23.77 7.77
N LYS A 741 -2.39 24.26 7.46
CA LYS A 741 -1.17 23.44 7.35
C LYS A 741 -0.80 22.67 8.62
N ASP A 742 -1.23 23.16 9.78
CA ASP A 742 -0.93 22.57 11.08
C ASP A 742 -2.07 21.64 11.55
N GLY A 743 -3.15 21.55 10.76
CA GLY A 743 -4.32 20.70 11.01
C GLY A 743 -5.48 21.37 11.74
N ASN A 744 -5.59 22.71 11.69
CA ASN A 744 -6.65 23.44 12.39
C ASN A 744 -7.76 23.94 11.45
N LEU A 745 -9.01 23.62 11.79
CA LEU A 745 -10.26 24.06 11.17
C LEU A 745 -10.38 25.60 11.22
N LYS A 746 -10.06 26.24 10.10
CA LYS A 746 -9.78 27.68 9.99
C LYS A 746 -10.06 28.14 8.57
N GLN A 747 -10.70 29.29 8.41
CA GLN A 747 -10.79 29.89 7.08
C GLN A 747 -9.44 30.54 6.71
N TRP A 748 -8.70 29.90 5.81
CA TRP A 748 -7.46 30.42 5.20
C TRP A 748 -7.62 30.79 3.72
N TRP A 749 -8.85 30.74 3.19
CA TRP A 749 -9.21 31.20 1.83
C TRP A 749 -10.03 32.48 1.86
N LYS A 750 -9.88 33.32 0.84
CA LYS A 750 -10.77 34.46 0.58
C LYS A 750 -12.15 33.96 0.13
N ASN A 751 -13.21 34.70 0.45
CA ASN A 751 -14.58 34.30 0.11
C ASN A 751 -14.78 34.08 -1.40
N VAL A 752 -14.16 34.91 -2.25
CA VAL A 752 -14.22 34.76 -3.72
C VAL A 752 -13.67 33.41 -4.17
N THR A 753 -12.53 32.98 -3.62
CA THR A 753 -11.88 31.70 -3.90
C THR A 753 -12.74 30.51 -3.41
N ILE A 754 -13.51 30.69 -2.32
CA ILE A 754 -14.49 29.70 -1.85
C ILE A 754 -15.69 29.57 -2.82
N GLU A 755 -16.21 30.67 -3.35
CA GLU A 755 -17.29 30.59 -4.34
C GLU A 755 -16.81 30.02 -5.69
N MET A 756 -15.63 30.39 -6.18
CA MET A 756 -15.04 29.80 -7.40
C MET A 756 -14.79 28.28 -7.26
N PHE A 757 -14.39 27.82 -6.07
CA PHE A 757 -14.32 26.39 -5.77
C PHE A 757 -15.70 25.72 -5.78
N ARG A 758 -16.75 26.38 -5.25
CA ARG A 758 -18.13 25.88 -5.32
C ARG A 758 -18.64 25.79 -6.76
N GLU A 759 -18.35 26.77 -7.60
CA GLU A 759 -18.69 26.73 -9.04
C GLU A 759 -18.03 25.54 -9.74
N ARG A 760 -16.73 25.29 -9.50
CA ARG A 760 -16.00 24.17 -10.11
C ARG A 760 -16.39 22.81 -9.55
N THR A 761 -16.63 22.69 -8.25
CA THR A 761 -17.13 21.45 -7.65
C THR A 761 -18.57 21.14 -8.06
N GLN A 762 -19.41 22.15 -8.32
CA GLN A 762 -20.74 21.94 -8.90
C GLN A 762 -20.69 21.29 -10.29
N CYS A 763 -19.62 21.49 -11.07
CA CYS A 763 -19.40 20.71 -12.30
C CYS A 763 -19.31 19.20 -12.00
N MET A 764 -18.49 18.81 -11.02
CA MET A 764 -18.32 17.40 -10.61
C MET A 764 -19.61 16.82 -10.00
N ILE A 765 -20.31 17.56 -9.12
CA ILE A 765 -21.63 17.14 -8.61
C ILE A 765 -22.57 16.83 -9.77
N THR A 766 -22.64 17.72 -10.76
CA THR A 766 -23.54 17.60 -11.92
C THR A 766 -23.14 16.42 -12.80
N GLN A 767 -21.85 16.31 -13.17
CA GLN A 767 -21.29 15.21 -13.96
C GLN A 767 -21.60 13.86 -13.31
N TYR A 768 -21.20 13.67 -12.05
CA TYR A 768 -21.29 12.36 -11.40
C TYR A 768 -22.74 11.93 -11.16
N SER A 769 -23.65 12.89 -10.92
CA SER A 769 -25.09 12.61 -10.82
C SER A 769 -25.72 12.11 -12.13
N THR A 770 -25.08 12.31 -13.30
CA THR A 770 -25.55 11.70 -14.56
C THR A 770 -25.28 10.19 -14.64
N TYR A 771 -24.27 9.68 -13.91
CA TYR A 771 -23.92 8.26 -13.97
C TYR A 771 -24.96 7.40 -13.26
N LYS A 772 -25.28 6.25 -13.90
CA LYS A 772 -26.34 5.34 -13.46
C LYS A 772 -25.84 3.90 -13.39
N LEU A 773 -26.01 3.25 -12.23
CA LEU A 773 -25.74 1.83 -12.04
C LEU A 773 -26.88 1.00 -12.66
N LYS A 774 -26.68 0.61 -13.93
CA LYS A 774 -27.69 -0.09 -14.75
C LYS A 774 -28.28 -1.36 -14.09
N GLN A 775 -27.54 -2.03 -13.21
CA GLN A 775 -27.98 -3.25 -12.54
C GLN A 775 -29.09 -3.03 -11.48
N ILE A 776 -29.15 -1.85 -10.86
CA ILE A 776 -30.18 -1.48 -9.85
C ILE A 776 -31.00 -0.23 -10.24
N ASP A 777 -30.77 0.28 -11.44
CA ASP A 777 -31.38 1.49 -12.01
C ASP A 777 -31.28 2.77 -11.13
N GLN A 778 -30.24 2.87 -10.28
CA GLN A 778 -29.97 4.05 -9.43
C GLN A 778 -28.91 4.98 -10.02
N HIS A 779 -29.05 6.29 -9.79
CA HIS A 779 -28.02 7.29 -10.06
C HIS A 779 -27.04 7.43 -8.89
N ILE A 780 -25.79 7.82 -9.16
CA ILE A 780 -24.82 8.20 -8.12
C ILE A 780 -25.26 9.52 -7.47
N ASP A 781 -25.13 9.65 -6.15
CA ASP A 781 -25.23 10.96 -5.49
C ASP A 781 -23.89 11.71 -5.66
N GLY A 782 -23.83 12.61 -6.64
CA GLY A 782 -22.64 13.43 -6.93
C GLY A 782 -22.26 14.42 -5.82
N LYS A 783 -23.14 14.66 -4.83
CA LYS A 783 -22.86 15.48 -3.64
C LYS A 783 -22.26 14.61 -2.53
N ASN A 784 -22.85 13.44 -2.25
CA ASN A 784 -22.32 12.47 -1.28
C ASN A 784 -20.93 11.98 -1.66
N THR A 785 -20.66 11.88 -2.97
CA THR A 785 -19.38 11.40 -3.51
C THR A 785 -18.35 12.48 -3.80
N LEU A 786 -18.62 13.74 -3.46
CA LEU A 786 -17.87 14.89 -3.97
C LEU A 786 -16.37 14.86 -3.62
N GLY A 787 -15.99 14.69 -2.35
CA GLY A 787 -14.59 14.71 -1.93
C GLY A 787 -13.74 13.66 -2.65
N GLU A 788 -14.25 12.42 -2.69
CA GLU A 788 -13.65 11.29 -3.41
C GLU A 788 -13.50 11.56 -4.90
N ASN A 789 -14.51 12.16 -5.52
CA ASN A 789 -14.48 12.52 -6.94
C ASN A 789 -13.45 13.63 -7.21
N ILE A 790 -13.34 14.65 -6.34
CA ILE A 790 -12.30 15.69 -6.42
C ILE A 790 -10.91 15.03 -6.31
N ALA A 791 -10.74 14.13 -5.33
CA ALA A 791 -9.48 13.47 -5.06
C ALA A 791 -9.04 12.52 -6.19
N ASP A 792 -9.95 11.77 -6.79
CA ASP A 792 -9.69 10.95 -7.99
C ASP A 792 -9.20 11.80 -9.18
N ASN A 793 -9.87 12.94 -9.44
CA ASN A 793 -9.54 13.81 -10.56
C ASN A 793 -8.19 14.53 -10.34
N GLY A 794 -7.94 15.04 -9.13
CA GLY A 794 -6.68 15.68 -8.76
C GLY A 794 -5.52 14.69 -8.79
N GLY A 795 -5.68 13.52 -8.15
CA GLY A 795 -4.63 12.52 -8.03
C GLY A 795 -4.17 11.97 -9.37
N LEU A 796 -5.12 11.69 -10.29
CA LEU A 796 -4.80 11.24 -11.65
C LEU A 796 -3.94 12.28 -12.41
N LYS A 797 -4.31 13.55 -12.30
CA LYS A 797 -3.65 14.68 -12.97
C LYS A 797 -2.23 14.91 -12.43
N GLN A 798 -2.08 14.88 -11.11
CA GLN A 798 -0.78 15.02 -10.43
C GLN A 798 0.16 13.86 -10.78
N ALA A 799 -0.32 12.62 -10.69
CA ALA A 799 0.47 11.43 -10.96
C ALA A 799 0.93 11.35 -12.43
N TYR A 800 0.09 11.74 -13.39
CA TYR A 800 0.49 11.80 -14.79
C TYR A 800 1.55 12.87 -15.04
N ARG A 801 1.41 14.05 -14.44
CA ARG A 801 2.42 15.12 -14.52
C ARG A 801 3.76 14.70 -13.92
N ALA A 802 3.73 14.11 -12.72
CA ALA A 802 4.93 13.54 -12.08
C ALA A 802 5.60 12.49 -12.98
N TYR A 803 4.82 11.57 -13.56
CA TYR A 803 5.33 10.62 -14.55
C TYR A 803 5.97 11.30 -15.77
N LYS A 804 5.38 12.38 -16.32
CA LYS A 804 5.99 13.09 -17.46
C LYS A 804 7.27 13.85 -17.08
N LYS A 805 7.37 14.42 -15.88
CA LYS A 805 8.64 14.97 -15.37
C LYS A 805 9.68 13.87 -15.18
N TRP A 806 9.29 12.72 -14.65
CA TRP A 806 10.16 11.56 -14.50
C TRP A 806 10.69 11.06 -15.87
N GLU A 807 9.83 10.97 -16.90
CA GLU A 807 10.24 10.61 -18.27
C GLU A 807 11.20 11.65 -18.88
N GLN A 808 10.95 12.94 -18.65
CA GLN A 808 11.85 14.02 -19.14
C GLN A 808 13.23 13.95 -18.49
N LYS A 809 13.31 13.53 -17.22
CA LYS A 809 14.56 13.44 -16.43
C LYS A 809 15.36 12.16 -16.70
N HIS A 810 14.69 11.03 -16.96
CA HIS A 810 15.34 9.71 -17.06
C HIS A 810 15.25 9.06 -18.46
N GLY A 811 14.53 9.69 -19.39
CA GLY A 811 14.26 9.15 -20.72
C GLY A 811 13.03 8.22 -20.75
N LYS A 812 12.78 7.67 -21.95
CA LYS A 812 11.63 6.78 -22.19
C LYS A 812 11.93 5.34 -21.78
N GLU A 813 10.92 4.69 -21.22
CA GLU A 813 10.99 3.30 -20.78
C GLU A 813 10.94 2.30 -21.97
N HIS A 814 11.38 1.07 -21.72
CA HIS A 814 11.36 -0.01 -22.70
C HIS A 814 9.94 -0.60 -22.86
N PRO A 815 9.36 -0.65 -24.09
CA PRO A 815 8.01 -1.16 -24.31
C PRO A 815 7.77 -2.56 -23.77
N LEU A 816 6.57 -2.80 -23.24
CA LEU A 816 6.18 -4.10 -22.71
C LEU A 816 5.87 -5.14 -23.83
N PRO A 817 6.20 -6.43 -23.62
CA PRO A 817 6.05 -7.47 -24.64
C PRO A 817 4.58 -7.82 -24.89
N GLY A 818 4.19 -7.91 -26.16
CA GLY A 818 2.81 -8.24 -26.56
C GLY A 818 1.80 -7.09 -26.43
N LEU A 819 2.17 -5.97 -25.80
CA LEU A 819 1.35 -4.77 -25.69
C LEU A 819 1.78 -3.73 -26.74
N ASN A 820 0.96 -3.51 -27.76
CA ASN A 820 1.16 -2.42 -28.72
C ASN A 820 0.61 -1.09 -28.16
N LEU A 821 1.07 -0.71 -26.97
CA LEU A 821 0.70 0.52 -26.27
C LEU A 821 1.94 1.35 -25.92
N SER A 822 1.79 2.68 -25.88
CA SER A 822 2.83 3.58 -25.34
C SER A 822 2.82 3.56 -23.81
N HIS A 823 3.89 4.03 -23.17
CA HIS A 823 3.91 4.16 -21.71
C HIS A 823 2.90 5.19 -21.17
N ASP A 824 2.51 6.19 -21.96
CA ASP A 824 1.38 7.09 -21.66
C ASP A 824 0.04 6.31 -21.60
N GLN A 825 -0.18 5.39 -22.55
CA GLN A 825 -1.37 4.53 -22.57
C GLN A 825 -1.33 3.51 -21.43
N LEU A 826 -0.16 2.93 -21.13
CA LEU A 826 0.03 1.99 -20.02
C LEU A 826 -0.22 2.63 -18.65
N PHE A 827 0.09 3.91 -18.46
CA PHE A 827 -0.27 4.67 -17.26
C PHE A 827 -1.80 4.66 -17.03
N PHE A 828 -2.57 5.09 -18.03
CA PHE A 828 -4.04 5.13 -17.91
C PHE A 828 -4.66 3.73 -17.84
N LEU A 829 -4.06 2.74 -18.51
CA LEU A 829 -4.46 1.35 -18.39
C LEU A 829 -4.29 0.81 -16.97
N ASN A 830 -3.14 1.04 -16.33
CA ASN A 830 -2.93 0.56 -14.95
C ASN A 830 -3.86 1.28 -13.97
N TYR A 831 -4.06 2.59 -14.15
CA TYR A 831 -5.04 3.35 -13.39
C TYR A 831 -6.46 2.78 -13.51
N ALA A 832 -6.91 2.42 -14.71
CA ALA A 832 -8.22 1.78 -14.86
C ALA A 832 -8.22 0.36 -14.25
N GLN A 833 -7.11 -0.37 -14.33
CA GLN A 833 -7.03 -1.72 -13.82
C GLN A 833 -6.96 -1.83 -12.29
N ILE A 834 -6.43 -0.83 -11.57
CA ILE A 834 -6.54 -0.79 -10.09
C ILE A 834 -7.99 -0.66 -9.60
N TRP A 835 -8.96 -0.38 -10.48
CA TRP A 835 -10.40 -0.34 -10.18
C TRP A 835 -11.21 -1.51 -10.78
N CYS A 836 -10.58 -2.51 -11.40
CA CYS A 836 -11.31 -3.66 -11.94
C CYS A 836 -12.11 -4.39 -10.84
N GLY A 837 -13.37 -4.69 -11.15
CA GLY A 837 -14.27 -5.31 -10.17
C GLY A 837 -15.73 -5.37 -10.59
N ASN A 838 -16.46 -6.24 -9.89
CA ASN A 838 -17.89 -6.51 -10.02
C ASN A 838 -18.54 -6.57 -8.62
N MET A 839 -19.84 -6.26 -8.52
CA MET A 839 -20.58 -6.27 -7.25
C MET A 839 -22.01 -6.77 -7.44
N ARG A 840 -22.57 -7.37 -6.38
CA ARG A 840 -23.96 -7.84 -6.33
C ARG A 840 -24.93 -6.67 -6.23
N ASP A 841 -26.18 -6.87 -6.58
CA ASP A 841 -27.18 -5.79 -6.61
C ASP A 841 -27.49 -5.23 -5.21
N GLU A 842 -27.47 -6.08 -4.19
CA GLU A 842 -27.53 -5.68 -2.78
C GLU A 842 -26.38 -4.72 -2.41
N GLU A 843 -25.13 -5.05 -2.77
CA GLU A 843 -23.96 -4.21 -2.47
C GLU A 843 -23.91 -2.95 -3.35
N ALA A 844 -24.38 -3.01 -4.59
CA ALA A 844 -24.57 -1.82 -5.41
C ALA A 844 -25.56 -0.85 -4.74
N LEU A 845 -26.68 -1.35 -4.21
CA LEU A 845 -27.66 -0.53 -3.49
C LEU A 845 -27.10 -0.02 -2.16
N ASN A 846 -26.27 -0.82 -1.49
CA ASN A 846 -25.58 -0.45 -0.27
C ASN A 846 -24.65 0.74 -0.51
N LYS A 847 -23.73 0.66 -1.50
CA LYS A 847 -22.82 1.75 -1.84
C LYS A 847 -23.56 3.04 -2.19
N ILE A 848 -24.67 2.98 -2.93
CA ILE A 848 -25.52 4.15 -3.24
C ILE A 848 -26.14 4.81 -2.00
N ARG A 849 -26.31 4.06 -0.90
CA ARG A 849 -26.96 4.54 0.33
C ARG A 849 -25.99 4.98 1.43
N SER A 850 -24.75 4.47 1.44
CA SER A 850 -23.79 4.67 2.54
C SER A 850 -22.39 5.12 2.13
N SER A 851 -21.94 4.83 0.90
CA SER A 851 -20.55 5.07 0.50
C SER A 851 -20.31 6.51 0.03
N VAL A 852 -19.28 7.15 0.58
CA VAL A 852 -18.71 8.39 0.02
C VAL A 852 -17.95 8.14 -1.28
N HIS A 853 -17.50 6.91 -1.55
CA HIS A 853 -16.80 6.59 -2.80
C HIS A 853 -17.78 6.31 -3.94
N SER A 854 -17.50 6.91 -5.11
CA SER A 854 -18.02 6.43 -6.39
C SER A 854 -17.64 4.95 -6.61
N PRO A 855 -18.51 4.12 -7.22
CA PRO A 855 -18.17 2.74 -7.59
C PRO A 855 -16.98 2.69 -8.58
N GLY A 856 -16.16 1.63 -8.52
CA GLY A 856 -14.95 1.47 -9.36
C GLY A 856 -15.10 1.83 -10.85
N PRO A 857 -16.14 1.35 -11.56
CA PRO A 857 -16.38 1.77 -12.96
C PRO A 857 -16.54 3.28 -13.13
N ILE A 858 -17.14 3.97 -12.17
CA ILE A 858 -17.34 5.43 -12.18
C ILE A 858 -16.06 6.17 -11.78
N ARG A 859 -15.25 5.62 -10.86
CA ARG A 859 -13.89 6.11 -10.56
C ARG A 859 -12.96 6.03 -11.76
N VAL A 860 -13.22 5.13 -12.72
CA VAL A 860 -12.51 5.13 -14.02
C VAL A 860 -13.12 6.11 -15.03
N LEU A 861 -14.44 6.06 -15.22
CA LEU A 861 -15.09 6.82 -16.30
C LEU A 861 -15.04 8.34 -16.07
N GLY A 862 -15.28 8.82 -14.85
CA GLY A 862 -15.33 10.25 -14.52
C GLY A 862 -14.00 10.99 -14.74
N PRO A 863 -12.90 10.58 -14.08
CA PRO A 863 -11.61 11.24 -14.17
C PRO A 863 -10.95 11.16 -15.55
N LEU A 864 -11.10 10.04 -16.25
CA LEU A 864 -10.61 9.92 -17.63
C LEU A 864 -11.39 10.81 -18.60
N SER A 865 -12.72 10.92 -18.42
CA SER A 865 -13.54 11.86 -19.19
C SER A 865 -13.10 13.31 -18.98
N ASN A 866 -12.65 13.66 -17.77
CA ASN A 866 -12.13 15.00 -17.43
C ASN A 866 -10.67 15.22 -17.83
N SER A 867 -9.92 14.18 -18.17
CA SER A 867 -8.52 14.29 -18.59
C SER A 867 -8.40 14.64 -20.08
N TYR A 868 -7.58 15.66 -20.40
CA TYR A 868 -7.14 15.93 -21.76
C TYR A 868 -5.99 15.00 -22.19
N ASP A 869 -5.12 14.64 -21.25
CA ASP A 869 -3.98 13.77 -21.49
C ASP A 869 -4.40 12.33 -21.82
N PHE A 870 -5.44 11.81 -21.18
CA PHE A 870 -6.06 10.53 -21.54
C PHE A 870 -6.56 10.55 -22.99
N ALA A 871 -7.38 11.54 -23.34
CA ALA A 871 -7.95 11.68 -24.68
C ALA A 871 -6.86 11.84 -25.75
N LYS A 872 -5.76 12.51 -25.43
CA LYS A 872 -4.56 12.62 -26.27
C LYS A 872 -3.80 11.28 -26.39
N ALA A 873 -3.61 10.54 -25.29
CA ALA A 873 -2.90 9.26 -25.29
C ALA A 873 -3.64 8.19 -26.11
N TYR A 874 -4.98 8.20 -26.10
CA TYR A 874 -5.81 7.28 -26.88
C TYR A 874 -6.32 7.84 -28.22
N ASN A 875 -6.03 9.11 -28.54
CA ASN A 875 -6.50 9.83 -29.74
C ASN A 875 -8.04 9.87 -29.86
N CYS A 876 -8.74 10.03 -28.75
CA CYS A 876 -10.20 10.00 -28.72
C CYS A 876 -10.82 11.20 -29.47
N PRO A 877 -11.80 10.98 -30.36
CA PRO A 877 -12.53 12.06 -31.01
C PRO A 877 -13.16 13.02 -30.01
N LEU A 878 -13.34 14.29 -30.38
CA LEU A 878 -14.13 15.22 -29.56
C LEU A 878 -15.59 14.75 -29.53
N ASP A 879 -16.24 14.87 -28.37
CA ASP A 879 -17.62 14.43 -28.11
C ASP A 879 -17.85 12.90 -28.21
N SER A 880 -16.78 12.09 -28.17
CA SER A 880 -16.85 10.66 -27.81
C SER A 880 -17.20 10.51 -26.31
N SER A 881 -17.73 9.35 -25.88
CA SER A 881 -18.21 9.21 -24.48
C SER A 881 -17.11 9.43 -23.43
N MET A 882 -15.85 9.12 -23.75
CA MET A 882 -14.68 9.36 -22.89
C MET A 882 -13.96 10.68 -23.17
N ASN A 883 -14.45 11.50 -24.10
CA ASN A 883 -13.85 12.80 -24.42
C ASN A 883 -14.92 13.90 -24.63
N PRO A 884 -15.75 14.18 -23.61
CA PRO A 884 -16.72 15.27 -23.67
C PRO A 884 -16.04 16.62 -23.85
N LYS A 885 -16.66 17.50 -24.65
CA LYS A 885 -16.23 18.89 -24.86
C LYS A 885 -16.15 19.74 -23.58
N TYR A 886 -16.93 19.42 -22.56
CA TYR A 886 -16.89 20.07 -21.26
C TYR A 886 -16.31 19.09 -20.23
N LYS A 887 -15.18 19.45 -19.63
CA LYS A 887 -14.44 18.66 -18.65
C LYS A 887 -14.37 19.42 -17.33
N CYS A 888 -14.66 18.75 -16.22
CA CYS A 888 -14.62 19.35 -14.89
C CYS A 888 -13.19 19.33 -14.32
N ALA A 889 -12.70 20.45 -13.81
CA ALA A 889 -11.37 20.56 -13.21
C ALA A 889 -11.38 21.51 -12.00
N VAL A 890 -10.87 21.02 -10.86
CA VAL A 890 -10.69 21.78 -9.62
C VAL A 890 -9.18 21.98 -9.39
N TRP A 891 -8.48 20.88 -9.15
CA TRP A 891 -7.02 20.80 -9.04
C TRP A 891 -6.38 20.43 -10.38
#